data_AF-A0A3L7TAJ4-F1
#
_entry.id   AF-A0A3L7TAJ4-F1
#
_cell.length_a   1.000
_cell.length_b   1.000
_cell.length_c   1.000
_cell.angle_alpha   90.00
_cell.angle_beta   90.00
_cell.angle_gamma   90.00
#
_symmetry.space_group_name_H-M   'P 1'
#
loop_
_entity.id
_entity.type
_entity.pdbx_description
1 polymer ?
#
loop_
_entity_poly.entity_id
_entity_poly.type
_entity_poly.pdbx_seq_one_letter_code
_entity_poly.pdbx_strand_id
1 'polypeptide(L)'
;MHSQSVLDLESWLVENAVSSGGWAYYSNKSASIEPTCLALLALKNSKYESSKEFATAITFLESCIGANGIVVSPNGRPEAVWVTSIVLFTFVKLKLNASAISLMASILLEIKGTVTKSNQAMEIHAKGINPQVMGWPWSLNTFSWVEPTAWAVLSLRLAGLQDNRRVTEGVDFLLDRLMDEGGANYGNKTVLGKLLDPVPGPTSLCLLALNGTKEATNPKVYASIAYLKQSIFAPLDLENAFWAVLSCSLYLGDNPDEVVQIENAIKDLLAKFFKELSSENQPLGKSVCRVALAVLASKALVDNIFSINVGSNKVALRKATIPSESWDEWGKKIVRRLLIDGLGGVHANQGESLLAWKSLPSYEDDVLSALREMYQTFKQKVPIAGKKVFIKPNIVEFNSNRPIHTNPVVVESMIRLCLEEGAREIVVGEGSGHRRNMGCLLRECGLEKVLIENKIRFVDINYDQTKRVVNLGAKSKLGFIYFSKEAYESDVLISVPKLKTHHWTNVTLSLKNLFGIASGQAYGWPKNELHFQGIVNSIVDINSTRKADLSLVDGIVGMQGDGPLYGEPINANVLLMSDDPVAIDATCSRLMGFDPAGIEHIRLCSKVGLGNLALDKIKLVGTDLAKLPQFRFESPPGF
;
A
#
# COMPACT_ATOMS: atom_id res chain seq x y z
N MET A 1 -13.20 -12.96 32.61
CA MET A 1 -12.55 -11.79 31.97
C MET A 1 -12.67 -11.82 30.44
N HIS A 2 -12.49 -12.96 29.75
CA HIS A 2 -12.55 -12.98 28.27
C HIS A 2 -13.89 -12.60 27.65
N SER A 3 -15.02 -13.10 28.14
CA SER A 3 -16.34 -12.79 27.56
C SER A 3 -16.67 -11.30 27.57
N GLN A 4 -16.40 -10.61 28.69
CA GLN A 4 -16.64 -9.17 28.81
C GLN A 4 -15.76 -8.38 27.84
N SER A 5 -14.47 -8.72 27.75
CA SER A 5 -13.54 -8.02 26.86
C SER A 5 -13.96 -8.15 25.39
N VAL A 6 -14.38 -9.34 24.94
CA VAL A 6 -14.87 -9.53 23.57
C VAL A 6 -16.15 -8.74 23.32
N LEU A 7 -17.08 -8.72 24.29
CA LEU A 7 -18.29 -7.90 24.21
C LEU A 7 -17.97 -6.40 24.10
N ASP A 8 -16.92 -5.93 24.77
CA ASP A 8 -16.47 -4.53 24.70
C ASP A 8 -15.94 -4.19 23.29
N LEU A 9 -15.20 -5.11 22.65
CA LEU A 9 -14.74 -4.92 21.25
C LEU A 9 -15.89 -4.95 20.25
N GLU A 10 -16.85 -5.85 20.43
CA GLU A 10 -18.06 -5.89 19.60
C GLU A 10 -18.88 -4.60 19.77
N SER A 11 -19.02 -4.08 21.00
CA SER A 11 -19.64 -2.78 21.27
C SER A 11 -18.89 -1.66 20.56
N TRP A 12 -17.55 -1.67 20.67
CA TRP A 12 -16.69 -0.68 20.02
C TRP A 12 -16.90 -0.66 18.50
N LEU A 13 -17.04 -1.81 17.85
CA LEU A 13 -17.35 -1.88 16.43
C LEU A 13 -18.67 -1.15 16.14
N VAL A 14 -19.74 -1.47 16.86
CA VAL A 14 -21.05 -0.83 16.64
C VAL A 14 -20.98 0.68 16.86
N GLU A 15 -20.32 1.13 17.94
CA GLU A 15 -20.14 2.55 18.26
C GLU A 15 -19.30 3.32 17.23
N ASN A 16 -18.44 2.63 16.48
CA ASN A 16 -17.58 3.21 15.44
C ASN A 16 -18.07 2.92 14.01
N ALA A 17 -19.32 2.46 13.85
CA ALA A 17 -19.96 2.40 12.55
C ALA A 17 -20.17 3.81 11.98
N VAL A 18 -19.98 3.96 10.67
CA VAL A 18 -20.16 5.25 9.99
C VAL A 18 -21.65 5.47 9.75
N SER A 19 -22.14 6.70 9.98
CA SER A 19 -23.56 7.05 9.80
C SER A 19 -24.08 6.85 8.38
N SER A 20 -23.20 6.89 7.38
CA SER A 20 -23.51 6.58 5.98
C SER A 20 -23.69 5.08 5.69
N GLY A 21 -23.49 4.22 6.69
CA GLY A 21 -23.47 2.77 6.58
C GLY A 21 -22.06 2.20 6.44
N GLY A 22 -21.80 1.08 7.11
CA GLY A 22 -20.52 0.37 7.08
C GLY A 22 -19.46 0.93 8.04
N TRP A 23 -18.21 0.51 7.82
CA TRP A 23 -17.05 0.89 8.63
C TRP A 23 -15.91 1.41 7.77
N ALA A 24 -15.12 2.32 8.32
CA ALA A 24 -13.89 2.80 7.68
C ALA A 24 -12.66 2.00 8.14
N TYR A 25 -11.53 2.13 7.44
CA TYR A 25 -10.29 1.47 7.89
C TYR A 25 -9.82 1.99 9.24
N TYR A 26 -9.89 3.31 9.43
CA TYR A 26 -9.61 4.00 10.68
C TYR A 26 -10.84 4.80 11.12
N SER A 27 -11.08 4.88 12.44
CA SER A 27 -12.20 5.63 13.03
C SER A 27 -12.28 7.06 12.45
N ASN A 28 -13.50 7.60 12.29
CA ASN A 28 -13.79 8.95 11.78
C ASN A 28 -13.48 9.18 10.28
N LYS A 29 -13.39 8.12 9.48
CA LYS A 29 -13.29 8.19 8.01
C LYS A 29 -14.56 7.65 7.35
N SER A 30 -14.63 7.73 6.02
CA SER A 30 -15.77 7.18 5.25
C SER A 30 -15.72 5.66 5.18
N ALA A 31 -16.91 5.05 5.11
CA ALA A 31 -17.04 3.61 4.99
C ALA A 31 -16.26 3.05 3.79
N SER A 32 -15.68 1.87 4.00
CA SER A 32 -14.86 1.12 3.06
C SER A 32 -15.26 -0.35 3.10
N ILE A 33 -15.12 -1.06 1.98
CA ILE A 33 -15.70 -2.39 1.80
C ILE A 33 -15.03 -3.44 2.71
N GLU A 34 -13.70 -3.55 2.70
CA GLU A 34 -12.96 -4.55 3.49
C GLU A 34 -13.22 -4.45 5.01
N PRO A 35 -13.06 -3.29 5.68
CA PRO A 35 -13.37 -3.16 7.10
C PRO A 35 -14.86 -3.44 7.39
N THR A 36 -15.77 -3.09 6.47
CA THR A 36 -17.20 -3.41 6.61
C THR A 36 -17.43 -4.92 6.59
N CYS A 37 -16.82 -5.63 5.64
CA CYS A 37 -16.89 -7.09 5.56
C CYS A 37 -16.35 -7.76 6.84
N LEU A 38 -15.18 -7.33 7.32
CA LEU A 38 -14.57 -7.89 8.53
C LEU A 38 -15.40 -7.60 9.78
N ALA A 39 -15.92 -6.38 9.95
CA ALA A 39 -16.79 -6.03 11.07
C ALA A 39 -18.08 -6.85 11.07
N LEU A 40 -18.74 -7.00 9.92
CA LEU A 40 -19.93 -7.86 9.78
C LEU A 40 -19.64 -9.32 10.13
N LEU A 41 -18.50 -9.87 9.68
CA LEU A 41 -18.08 -11.23 10.02
C LEU A 41 -17.80 -11.37 11.53
N ALA A 42 -17.18 -10.38 12.15
CA ALA A 42 -16.88 -10.35 13.58
C ALA A 42 -18.15 -10.30 14.45
N LEU A 43 -19.14 -9.53 14.02
CA LEU A 43 -20.42 -9.36 14.69
C LEU A 43 -21.44 -10.48 14.41
N LYS A 44 -21.16 -11.38 13.47
CA LYS A 44 -22.00 -12.56 13.23
C LYS A 44 -22.09 -13.42 14.50
N ASN A 45 -23.28 -13.93 14.81
CA ASN A 45 -23.63 -14.68 16.02
C ASN A 45 -23.45 -13.87 17.33
N SER A 46 -23.25 -12.55 17.25
CA SER A 46 -23.25 -11.66 18.42
C SER A 46 -24.64 -11.10 18.69
N LYS A 47 -24.84 -10.48 19.86
CA LYS A 47 -26.07 -9.74 20.17
C LYS A 47 -26.32 -8.52 19.26
N TYR A 48 -25.31 -8.11 18.48
CA TYR A 48 -25.37 -6.95 17.59
C TYR A 48 -25.65 -7.30 16.13
N GLU A 49 -25.82 -8.59 15.78
CA GLU A 49 -26.19 -9.01 14.41
C GLU A 49 -27.56 -8.44 13.97
N SER A 50 -28.44 -8.11 14.92
CA SER A 50 -29.73 -7.47 14.70
C SER A 50 -29.71 -5.93 14.84
N SER A 51 -28.54 -5.33 15.02
CA SER A 51 -28.40 -3.88 15.18
C SER A 51 -28.71 -3.12 13.88
N LYS A 52 -29.04 -1.83 14.02
CA LYS A 52 -29.27 -0.95 12.88
C LYS A 52 -27.99 -0.79 12.05
N GLU A 53 -26.85 -0.71 12.71
CA GLU A 53 -25.53 -0.54 12.12
C GLU A 53 -25.18 -1.74 11.24
N PHE A 54 -25.45 -2.97 11.72
CA PHE A 54 -25.29 -4.21 10.96
C PHE A 54 -26.15 -4.22 9.70
N ALA A 55 -27.44 -3.89 9.82
CA ALA A 55 -28.35 -3.82 8.67
C ALA A 55 -27.93 -2.74 7.65
N THR A 56 -27.55 -1.55 8.12
CA THR A 56 -27.13 -0.44 7.25
C THR A 56 -25.82 -0.76 6.53
N ALA A 57 -24.91 -1.48 7.17
CA ALA A 57 -23.69 -1.97 6.55
C ALA A 57 -23.93 -2.97 5.42
N ILE A 58 -24.94 -3.85 5.54
CA ILE A 58 -25.36 -4.73 4.44
C ILE A 58 -25.87 -3.89 3.27
N THR A 59 -26.74 -2.91 3.51
CA THR A 59 -27.25 -2.01 2.46
C THR A 59 -26.11 -1.24 1.76
N PHE A 60 -25.10 -0.80 2.52
CA PHE A 60 -23.90 -0.19 1.95
C PHE A 60 -23.17 -1.15 1.00
N LEU A 61 -22.92 -2.40 1.43
CA LEU A 61 -22.26 -3.39 0.57
C LEU A 61 -23.10 -3.72 -0.68
N GLU A 62 -24.42 -3.87 -0.55
CA GLU A 62 -25.32 -4.10 -1.68
C GLU A 62 -25.27 -2.97 -2.71
N SER A 63 -25.17 -1.71 -2.25
CA SER A 63 -25.03 -0.54 -3.13
C SER A 63 -23.72 -0.51 -3.92
N CYS A 64 -22.70 -1.25 -3.47
CA CYS A 64 -21.40 -1.35 -4.15
C CYS A 64 -21.38 -2.44 -5.23
N ILE A 65 -22.40 -3.30 -5.33
CA ILE A 65 -22.46 -4.40 -6.29
C ILE A 65 -22.97 -3.89 -7.64
N GLY A 66 -22.09 -3.88 -8.64
CA GLY A 66 -22.46 -3.52 -10.00
C GLY A 66 -23.40 -4.54 -10.64
N ALA A 67 -24.11 -4.12 -11.70
CA ALA A 67 -25.02 -4.98 -12.46
C ALA A 67 -24.36 -6.22 -13.11
N ASN A 68 -23.02 -6.22 -13.22
CA ASN A 68 -22.21 -7.34 -13.71
C ASN A 68 -21.65 -8.22 -12.57
N GLY A 69 -21.92 -7.89 -11.31
CA GLY A 69 -21.40 -8.58 -10.13
C GLY A 69 -20.06 -8.08 -9.63
N ILE A 70 -19.39 -7.18 -10.35
CA ILE A 70 -18.15 -6.57 -9.85
C ILE A 70 -18.52 -5.63 -8.73
N VAL A 71 -17.84 -5.77 -7.59
CA VAL A 71 -17.98 -4.82 -6.48
C VAL A 71 -16.93 -3.74 -6.62
N VAL A 72 -17.36 -2.48 -6.56
CA VAL A 72 -16.48 -1.30 -6.62
C VAL A 72 -16.83 -0.36 -5.48
N SER A 73 -15.82 0.22 -4.83
CA SER A 73 -16.06 1.27 -3.83
C SER A 73 -16.77 2.49 -4.46
N PRO A 74 -17.66 3.21 -3.77
CA PRO A 74 -18.44 4.32 -4.37
C PRO A 74 -17.61 5.43 -5.02
N ASN A 75 -16.38 5.67 -4.55
CA ASN A 75 -15.41 6.59 -5.13
C ASN A 75 -14.14 5.88 -5.65
N GLY A 76 -14.25 4.56 -5.81
CA GLY A 76 -13.16 3.69 -6.24
C GLY A 76 -12.95 3.73 -7.75
N ARG A 77 -11.81 3.21 -8.17
CA ARG A 77 -11.53 2.96 -9.58
C ARG A 77 -12.33 1.74 -10.05
N PRO A 78 -13.08 1.80 -11.18
CA PRO A 78 -13.89 0.67 -11.67
C PRO A 78 -13.13 -0.63 -11.89
N GLU A 79 -11.84 -0.55 -12.25
CA GLU A 79 -10.99 -1.72 -12.46
C GLU A 79 -10.47 -2.34 -11.15
N ALA A 80 -10.67 -1.72 -9.98
CA ALA A 80 -10.21 -2.22 -8.68
C ALA A 80 -11.18 -3.28 -8.12
N VAL A 81 -11.10 -4.50 -8.68
CA VAL A 81 -12.11 -5.56 -8.48
C VAL A 81 -11.88 -6.48 -7.30
N TRP A 82 -10.73 -6.38 -6.62
CA TRP A 82 -10.29 -7.30 -5.57
C TRP A 82 -11.26 -7.43 -4.38
N VAL A 83 -12.04 -6.41 -4.09
CA VAL A 83 -13.04 -6.43 -3.01
C VAL A 83 -14.22 -7.37 -3.30
N THR A 84 -14.42 -7.77 -4.56
CA THR A 84 -15.53 -8.66 -4.96
C THR A 84 -15.50 -9.98 -4.20
N SER A 85 -14.31 -10.56 -3.97
CA SER A 85 -14.17 -11.85 -3.31
C SER A 85 -14.44 -11.80 -1.80
N ILE A 86 -14.03 -10.74 -1.10
CA ILE A 86 -14.35 -10.61 0.33
C ILE A 86 -15.84 -10.32 0.54
N VAL A 87 -16.48 -9.54 -0.34
CA VAL A 87 -17.94 -9.34 -0.30
C VAL A 87 -18.68 -10.64 -0.59
N LEU A 88 -18.26 -11.42 -1.59
CA LEU A 88 -18.83 -12.76 -1.83
C LEU A 88 -18.70 -13.64 -0.58
N PHE A 89 -17.52 -13.70 0.03
CA PHE A 89 -17.31 -14.47 1.26
C PHE A 89 -18.28 -14.04 2.37
N THR A 90 -18.38 -12.74 2.64
CA THR A 90 -19.30 -12.18 3.65
C THR A 90 -20.75 -12.52 3.34
N PHE A 91 -21.19 -12.35 2.09
CA PHE A 91 -22.57 -12.62 1.68
C PHE A 91 -22.94 -14.09 1.83
N VAL A 92 -22.03 -15.01 1.50
CA VAL A 92 -22.26 -16.45 1.67
C VAL A 92 -22.30 -16.82 3.17
N LYS A 93 -21.38 -16.31 4.01
CA LYS A 93 -21.38 -16.58 5.46
C LYS A 93 -22.62 -16.06 6.18
N LEU A 94 -23.12 -14.90 5.74
CA LEU A 94 -24.31 -14.26 6.29
C LEU A 94 -25.62 -14.71 5.62
N LYS A 95 -25.55 -15.60 4.61
CA LYS A 95 -26.71 -16.09 3.85
C LYS A 95 -27.59 -14.96 3.29
N LEU A 96 -26.94 -13.94 2.72
CA LEU A 96 -27.60 -12.76 2.16
C LEU A 96 -28.15 -13.04 0.75
N ASN A 97 -28.41 -11.98 -0.01
CA ASN A 97 -29.05 -12.01 -1.32
C ASN A 97 -28.44 -13.07 -2.28
N ALA A 98 -29.18 -14.15 -2.53
CA ALA A 98 -28.74 -15.27 -3.37
C ALA A 98 -28.46 -14.87 -4.83
N SER A 99 -29.19 -13.88 -5.36
CA SER A 99 -28.96 -13.35 -6.71
C SER A 99 -27.63 -12.61 -6.79
N ALA A 100 -27.31 -11.80 -5.78
CA ALA A 100 -26.02 -11.09 -5.70
C ALA A 100 -24.86 -12.09 -5.54
N ILE A 101 -25.01 -13.11 -4.69
CA ILE A 101 -24.03 -14.19 -4.51
C ILE A 101 -23.75 -14.90 -5.85
N SER A 102 -24.79 -15.29 -6.56
CA SER A 102 -24.71 -15.94 -7.88
C SER A 102 -23.93 -15.10 -8.89
N LEU A 103 -24.24 -13.81 -8.95
CA LEU A 103 -23.63 -12.88 -9.89
C LEU A 103 -22.15 -12.62 -9.57
N MET A 104 -21.81 -12.35 -8.31
CA MET A 104 -20.44 -12.17 -7.84
C MET A 104 -19.58 -13.42 -8.07
N ALA A 105 -20.11 -14.61 -7.75
CA ALA A 105 -19.41 -15.87 -7.99
C ALA A 105 -19.12 -16.08 -9.48
N SER A 106 -20.10 -15.75 -10.33
CA SER A 106 -19.97 -15.92 -11.77
C SER A 106 -18.92 -14.98 -12.37
N ILE A 107 -18.90 -13.70 -11.98
CA ILE A 107 -17.89 -12.78 -12.49
C ILE A 107 -16.48 -13.08 -11.97
N LEU A 108 -16.34 -13.57 -10.73
CA LEU A 108 -15.04 -13.99 -10.21
C LEU A 108 -14.44 -15.15 -11.01
N LEU A 109 -15.26 -16.05 -11.54
CA LEU A 109 -14.77 -17.14 -12.39
C LEU A 109 -14.21 -16.67 -13.74
N GLU A 110 -14.66 -15.50 -14.23
CA GLU A 110 -14.17 -14.88 -15.46
C GLU A 110 -12.88 -14.07 -15.28
N ILE A 111 -12.61 -13.59 -14.05
CA ILE A 111 -11.43 -12.75 -13.78
C ILE A 111 -10.15 -13.60 -13.73
N LYS A 112 -9.15 -13.17 -14.48
CA LYS A 112 -7.81 -13.75 -14.53
C LYS A 112 -6.74 -12.67 -14.51
N GLY A 113 -5.63 -12.92 -13.82
CA GLY A 113 -4.44 -12.08 -13.96
C GLY A 113 -3.84 -12.17 -15.36
N THR A 114 -3.04 -11.18 -15.72
CA THR A 114 -2.32 -11.13 -17.00
C THR A 114 -0.89 -11.65 -16.86
N VAL A 115 -0.29 -12.05 -17.98
CA VAL A 115 1.13 -12.47 -18.06
C VAL A 115 1.86 -11.49 -18.97
N THR A 116 3.10 -11.12 -18.63
CA THR A 116 3.94 -10.30 -19.51
C THR A 116 4.30 -11.05 -20.78
N LYS A 117 4.15 -10.40 -21.94
CA LYS A 117 4.58 -10.96 -23.23
C LYS A 117 6.09 -10.83 -23.51
N SER A 118 6.86 -10.18 -22.64
CA SER A 118 8.29 -9.95 -22.84
C SER A 118 9.14 -11.05 -22.19
N ASN A 119 10.00 -11.70 -22.97
CA ASN A 119 10.92 -12.75 -22.51
C ASN A 119 11.85 -12.28 -21.36
N GLN A 120 12.28 -11.03 -21.40
CA GLN A 120 13.22 -10.46 -20.41
C GLN A 120 12.57 -10.28 -19.02
N ALA A 121 11.31 -9.83 -18.94
CA ALA A 121 10.58 -9.76 -17.68
C ALA A 121 10.26 -11.15 -17.12
N MET A 122 9.99 -12.14 -17.98
CA MET A 122 9.83 -13.52 -17.53
C MET A 122 11.12 -14.07 -16.93
N GLU A 123 12.29 -13.86 -17.54
CA GLU A 123 13.57 -14.32 -16.98
C GLU A 123 13.94 -13.64 -15.64
N ILE A 124 13.59 -12.37 -15.47
CA ILE A 124 13.85 -11.58 -14.25
C ILE A 124 12.92 -12.00 -13.08
N HIS A 125 11.68 -12.38 -13.37
CA HIS A 125 10.64 -12.62 -12.37
C HIS A 125 10.26 -14.10 -12.17
N ALA A 126 10.64 -15.01 -13.07
CA ALA A 126 10.15 -16.40 -13.07
C ALA A 126 11.09 -17.44 -12.43
N LYS A 127 12.21 -17.05 -11.82
CA LYS A 127 13.05 -18.03 -11.11
C LYS A 127 12.31 -18.60 -9.90
N GLY A 128 11.92 -19.86 -10.00
CA GLY A 128 11.28 -20.63 -8.93
C GLY A 128 9.75 -20.51 -8.86
N ILE A 129 9.09 -19.86 -9.81
CA ILE A 129 7.61 -19.84 -9.92
C ILE A 129 7.17 -20.36 -11.29
N ASN A 130 5.97 -20.93 -11.36
CA ASN A 130 5.36 -21.31 -12.64
C ASN A 130 4.64 -20.08 -13.27
N PRO A 131 5.08 -19.56 -14.42
CA PRO A 131 4.43 -18.41 -15.05
C PRO A 131 3.09 -18.76 -15.72
N GLN A 132 2.74 -20.05 -15.85
CA GLN A 132 1.50 -20.52 -16.46
C GLN A 132 0.33 -20.62 -15.46
N VAL A 133 0.60 -20.62 -14.15
CA VAL A 133 -0.47 -20.60 -13.14
C VAL A 133 -0.99 -19.19 -12.95
N MET A 134 -2.31 -19.03 -13.02
CA MET A 134 -2.97 -17.72 -12.97
C MET A 134 -3.92 -17.62 -11.77
N GLY A 135 -3.56 -16.75 -10.84
CA GLY A 135 -4.44 -16.27 -9.78
C GLY A 135 -5.33 -15.07 -10.18
N TRP A 136 -5.82 -14.36 -9.18
CA TRP A 136 -6.63 -13.15 -9.33
C TRP A 136 -5.78 -11.90 -9.11
N PRO A 137 -6.07 -10.81 -9.82
CA PRO A 137 -5.36 -9.55 -9.67
C PRO A 137 -6.05 -8.59 -8.68
N TRP A 138 -5.31 -7.57 -8.25
CA TRP A 138 -5.90 -6.43 -7.53
C TRP A 138 -6.82 -5.60 -8.42
N SER A 139 -6.41 -5.42 -9.68
CA SER A 139 -7.16 -4.69 -10.70
C SER A 139 -7.25 -5.49 -11.99
N LEU A 140 -8.35 -5.32 -12.73
CA LEU A 140 -8.49 -5.95 -14.06
C LEU A 140 -7.28 -5.64 -14.94
N ASN A 141 -6.89 -6.61 -15.77
CA ASN A 141 -5.78 -6.52 -16.72
C ASN A 141 -4.36 -6.42 -16.08
N THR A 142 -4.21 -6.68 -14.78
CA THR A 142 -2.91 -6.70 -14.10
C THR A 142 -2.50 -8.12 -13.62
N PHE A 143 -1.29 -8.27 -13.07
CA PHE A 143 -0.78 -9.57 -12.59
C PHE A 143 -1.61 -10.17 -11.45
N SER A 144 -1.53 -11.49 -11.32
CA SER A 144 -2.04 -12.25 -10.17
C SER A 144 -1.24 -11.99 -8.91
N TRP A 145 -1.92 -11.93 -7.76
CA TRP A 145 -1.33 -11.75 -6.43
C TRP A 145 -1.90 -12.76 -5.44
N VAL A 146 -1.12 -13.11 -4.41
CA VAL A 146 -1.48 -14.13 -3.41
C VAL A 146 -2.77 -13.78 -2.69
N GLU A 147 -2.90 -12.55 -2.19
CA GLU A 147 -4.04 -12.15 -1.38
C GLU A 147 -5.39 -12.10 -2.15
N PRO A 148 -5.51 -11.44 -3.33
CA PRO A 148 -6.72 -11.53 -4.15
C PRO A 148 -7.04 -12.96 -4.57
N THR A 149 -6.02 -13.78 -4.84
CA THR A 149 -6.22 -15.20 -5.17
C THR A 149 -6.76 -15.99 -3.99
N ALA A 150 -6.19 -15.79 -2.80
CA ALA A 150 -6.62 -16.45 -1.58
C ALA A 150 -8.09 -16.13 -1.27
N TRP A 151 -8.48 -14.86 -1.32
CA TRP A 151 -9.88 -14.47 -1.13
C TRP A 151 -10.81 -15.06 -2.19
N ALA A 152 -10.41 -15.07 -3.47
CA ALA A 152 -11.23 -15.63 -4.54
C ALA A 152 -11.41 -17.16 -4.38
N VAL A 153 -10.33 -17.90 -4.10
CA VAL A 153 -10.38 -19.34 -3.84
C VAL A 153 -11.27 -19.63 -2.62
N LEU A 154 -11.02 -18.94 -1.50
CA LEU A 154 -11.76 -19.12 -0.26
C LEU A 154 -13.27 -18.87 -0.44
N SER A 155 -13.64 -17.75 -1.07
CA SER A 155 -15.03 -17.36 -1.29
C SER A 155 -15.77 -18.28 -2.27
N LEU A 156 -15.14 -18.68 -3.37
CA LEU A 156 -15.73 -19.57 -4.37
C LEU A 156 -15.89 -21.00 -3.82
N ARG A 157 -14.91 -21.50 -3.06
CA ARG A 157 -15.04 -22.79 -2.37
C ARG A 157 -16.19 -22.77 -1.37
N LEU A 158 -16.30 -21.70 -0.59
CA LEU A 158 -17.42 -21.53 0.35
C LEU A 158 -18.78 -21.46 -0.37
N ALA A 159 -18.82 -20.94 -1.59
CA ALA A 159 -20.00 -20.91 -2.47
C ALA A 159 -20.31 -22.27 -3.14
N GLY A 160 -19.54 -23.33 -2.85
CA GLY A 160 -19.73 -24.67 -3.40
C GLY A 160 -19.15 -24.90 -4.78
N LEU A 161 -18.18 -24.08 -5.18
CA LEU A 161 -17.56 -24.12 -6.51
C LEU A 161 -16.14 -24.71 -6.46
N GLN A 162 -15.83 -25.51 -5.44
CA GLN A 162 -14.48 -26.04 -5.22
C GLN A 162 -13.95 -26.88 -6.39
N ASP A 163 -14.83 -27.55 -7.12
CA ASP A 163 -14.48 -28.42 -8.26
C ASP A 163 -14.39 -27.64 -9.59
N ASN A 164 -14.66 -26.32 -9.57
CA ASN A 164 -14.51 -25.51 -10.77
C ASN A 164 -13.02 -25.36 -11.12
N ARG A 165 -12.68 -25.62 -12.38
CA ARG A 165 -11.31 -25.50 -12.91
C ARG A 165 -10.62 -24.20 -12.50
N ARG A 166 -11.32 -23.07 -12.53
CA ARG A 166 -10.75 -21.77 -12.17
C ARG A 166 -10.31 -21.71 -10.71
N VAL A 167 -11.04 -22.36 -9.82
CA VAL A 167 -10.71 -22.47 -8.39
C VAL A 167 -9.49 -23.37 -8.20
N THR A 168 -9.41 -24.49 -8.92
CA THR A 168 -8.24 -25.38 -8.93
C THR A 168 -6.99 -24.63 -9.41
N GLU A 169 -7.07 -23.87 -10.50
CA GLU A 169 -5.96 -23.01 -10.98
C GLU A 169 -5.51 -21.99 -9.92
N GLY A 170 -6.44 -21.51 -9.10
CA GLY A 170 -6.15 -20.64 -7.96
C GLY A 170 -5.40 -21.33 -6.83
N VAL A 171 -5.81 -22.55 -6.47
CA VAL A 171 -5.13 -23.40 -5.48
C VAL A 171 -3.70 -23.70 -5.93
N ASP A 172 -3.51 -24.06 -7.20
CA ASP A 172 -2.20 -24.30 -7.79
C ASP A 172 -1.31 -23.05 -7.73
N PHE A 173 -1.88 -21.87 -8.02
CA PHE A 173 -1.17 -20.60 -7.88
C PHE A 173 -0.71 -20.35 -6.44
N LEU A 174 -1.59 -20.53 -5.45
CA LEU A 174 -1.26 -20.32 -4.05
C LEU A 174 -0.13 -21.27 -3.60
N LEU A 175 -0.22 -22.54 -3.97
CA LEU A 175 0.80 -23.54 -3.65
C LEU A 175 2.16 -23.22 -4.31
N ASP A 176 2.15 -22.73 -5.56
CA ASP A 176 3.35 -22.27 -6.26
C ASP A 176 4.04 -21.11 -5.52
N ARG A 177 3.26 -20.20 -4.90
CA ARG A 177 3.79 -19.03 -4.19
C ARG A 177 4.24 -19.28 -2.76
N LEU A 178 3.87 -20.40 -2.16
CA LEU A 178 4.44 -20.81 -0.87
C LEU A 178 5.95 -21.11 -1.00
N MET A 179 6.70 -20.58 -0.04
CA MET A 179 8.14 -20.79 0.10
C MET A 179 8.42 -22.15 0.72
N ASP A 180 9.58 -22.73 0.39
CA ASP A 180 9.96 -24.06 0.86
C ASP A 180 10.21 -24.08 2.38
N GLU A 181 10.80 -23.01 2.92
CA GLU A 181 11.05 -22.82 4.36
C GLU A 181 9.83 -22.27 5.13
N GLY A 182 8.72 -22.02 4.42
CA GLY A 182 7.46 -21.55 5.00
C GLY A 182 7.16 -20.08 4.72
N GLY A 183 5.86 -19.80 4.65
CA GLY A 183 5.34 -18.47 4.38
C GLY A 183 5.10 -18.20 2.89
N ALA A 184 4.39 -17.12 2.63
CA ALA A 184 4.25 -16.48 1.34
C ALA A 184 4.44 -14.97 1.50
N ASN A 185 4.88 -14.32 0.44
CA ASN A 185 4.75 -12.87 0.30
C ASN A 185 3.52 -12.56 -0.57
N TYR A 186 3.41 -11.33 -1.07
CA TYR A 186 2.25 -10.92 -1.88
C TYR A 186 2.26 -11.49 -3.31
N GLY A 187 3.42 -11.83 -3.86
CA GLY A 187 3.60 -12.13 -5.29
C GLY A 187 4.63 -13.23 -5.55
N ASN A 188 5.80 -12.87 -6.08
CA ASN A 188 6.81 -13.83 -6.51
C ASN A 188 7.73 -14.20 -5.34
N LYS A 189 8.23 -15.44 -5.31
CA LYS A 189 9.20 -15.87 -4.29
C LYS A 189 10.55 -15.17 -4.45
N THR A 190 10.96 -14.93 -5.69
CA THR A 190 12.23 -14.27 -6.00
C THR A 190 12.03 -13.10 -6.95
N VAL A 191 12.91 -12.10 -6.84
CA VAL A 191 13.06 -11.00 -7.81
C VAL A 191 14.54 -10.77 -8.02
N LEU A 192 14.99 -10.76 -9.28
CA LEU A 192 16.42 -10.56 -9.63
C LEU A 192 17.37 -11.56 -8.93
N GLY A 193 16.89 -12.80 -8.71
CA GLY A 193 17.68 -13.85 -8.06
C GLY A 193 17.77 -13.77 -6.54
N LYS A 194 17.15 -12.77 -5.90
CA LYS A 194 17.04 -12.67 -4.43
C LYS A 194 15.70 -13.25 -3.96
N LEU A 195 15.75 -14.10 -2.94
CA LEU A 195 14.56 -14.56 -2.22
C LEU A 195 13.96 -13.37 -1.47
N LEU A 196 12.65 -13.18 -1.59
CA LEU A 196 11.91 -12.18 -0.83
C LEU A 196 11.47 -12.75 0.52
N ASP A 197 11.31 -11.89 1.53
CA ASP A 197 10.85 -12.30 2.85
C ASP A 197 9.35 -12.71 2.83
N PRO A 198 8.96 -13.78 3.54
CA PRO A 198 7.55 -14.08 3.76
C PRO A 198 6.89 -13.03 4.66
N VAL A 199 5.56 -12.89 4.55
CA VAL A 199 4.75 -11.94 5.33
C VAL A 199 3.58 -12.68 5.98
N PRO A 200 3.27 -12.46 7.27
CA PRO A 200 2.24 -13.24 7.96
C PRO A 200 0.85 -13.10 7.34
N GLY A 201 0.38 -11.87 7.06
CA GLY A 201 -0.95 -11.64 6.47
C GLY A 201 -1.26 -12.46 5.20
N PRO A 202 -0.49 -12.31 4.10
CA PRO A 202 -0.66 -13.12 2.90
C PRO A 202 -0.53 -14.63 3.14
N THR A 203 0.38 -15.02 4.04
CA THR A 203 0.54 -16.42 4.43
C THR A 203 -0.73 -16.96 5.09
N SER A 204 -1.30 -16.25 6.06
CA SER A 204 -2.53 -16.63 6.74
C SER A 204 -3.69 -16.77 5.76
N LEU A 205 -3.89 -15.79 4.87
CA LEU A 205 -4.94 -15.87 3.85
C LEU A 205 -4.74 -17.07 2.91
N CYS A 206 -3.50 -17.33 2.50
CA CYS A 206 -3.15 -18.51 1.70
C CYS A 206 -3.54 -19.81 2.42
N LEU A 207 -3.21 -19.94 3.70
CA LEU A 207 -3.57 -21.13 4.49
C LEU A 207 -5.08 -21.25 4.71
N LEU A 208 -5.79 -20.15 4.97
CA LEU A 208 -7.25 -20.16 5.03
C LEU A 208 -7.86 -20.71 3.72
N ALA A 209 -7.35 -20.26 2.57
CA ALA A 209 -7.83 -20.69 1.27
C ALA A 209 -7.49 -22.15 0.92
N LEU A 210 -6.37 -22.69 1.45
CA LEU A 210 -5.93 -24.08 1.25
C LEU A 210 -6.53 -25.06 2.27
N ASN A 211 -7.11 -24.58 3.37
CA ASN A 211 -7.66 -25.45 4.40
C ASN A 211 -8.74 -26.40 3.84
N GLY A 212 -8.65 -27.68 4.20
CA GLY A 212 -9.57 -28.72 3.72
C GLY A 212 -9.45 -29.09 2.24
N THR A 213 -8.42 -28.62 1.52
CA THR A 213 -8.08 -29.17 0.19
C THR A 213 -7.11 -30.35 0.33
N LYS A 214 -6.88 -31.09 -0.77
CA LYS A 214 -5.86 -32.16 -0.79
C LYS A 214 -4.44 -31.61 -0.62
N GLU A 215 -4.20 -30.36 -1.04
CA GLU A 215 -2.93 -29.64 -0.92
C GLU A 215 -2.62 -29.19 0.51
N ALA A 216 -3.59 -29.23 1.42
CA ALA A 216 -3.40 -28.86 2.83
C ALA A 216 -2.32 -29.70 3.54
N THR A 217 -2.00 -30.89 3.02
CA THR A 217 -0.96 -31.78 3.54
C THR A 217 0.41 -31.57 2.88
N ASN A 218 0.56 -30.56 2.02
CA ASN A 218 1.83 -30.28 1.37
C ASN A 218 2.89 -29.81 2.40
N PRO A 219 4.16 -30.25 2.31
CA PRO A 219 5.23 -29.80 3.20
C PRO A 219 5.36 -28.28 3.35
N LYS A 220 5.11 -27.51 2.29
CA LYS A 220 5.13 -26.05 2.31
C LYS A 220 4.04 -25.45 3.19
N VAL A 221 2.89 -26.11 3.29
CA VAL A 221 1.80 -25.71 4.18
C VAL A 221 2.23 -25.88 5.63
N TYR A 222 2.84 -27.02 5.98
CA TYR A 222 3.36 -27.24 7.34
C TYR A 222 4.47 -26.26 7.71
N ALA A 223 5.41 -25.99 6.80
CA ALA A 223 6.44 -24.98 7.01
C ALA A 223 5.83 -23.59 7.24
N SER A 224 4.78 -23.26 6.50
CA SER A 224 4.06 -21.99 6.66
C SER A 224 3.30 -21.88 7.98
N ILE A 225 2.74 -22.99 8.48
CA ILE A 225 2.14 -23.05 9.82
C ILE A 225 3.21 -22.80 10.88
N ALA A 226 4.39 -23.42 10.77
CA ALA A 226 5.50 -23.19 11.69
C ALA A 226 5.98 -21.74 11.68
N TYR A 227 6.10 -21.12 10.49
CA TYR A 227 6.38 -19.71 10.33
C TYR A 227 5.34 -18.82 11.03
N LEU A 228 4.05 -19.08 10.82
CA LEU A 228 2.97 -18.29 11.44
C LEU A 228 2.89 -18.45 12.96
N LYS A 229 3.21 -19.63 13.50
CA LYS A 229 3.28 -19.84 14.95
C LYS A 229 4.26 -18.86 15.61
N GLN A 230 5.37 -18.49 14.94
CA GLN A 230 6.28 -17.46 15.45
C GLN A 230 5.58 -16.10 15.60
N SER A 231 4.71 -15.74 14.67
CA SER A 231 3.91 -14.50 14.73
C SER A 231 2.83 -14.52 15.82
N ILE A 232 2.43 -15.70 16.31
CA ILE A 232 1.49 -15.86 17.42
C ILE A 232 2.22 -15.68 18.76
N PHE A 233 3.33 -16.39 18.94
CA PHE A 233 4.04 -16.44 20.24
C PHE A 233 5.03 -15.30 20.45
N ALA A 234 5.56 -14.70 19.38
CA ALA A 234 6.47 -13.56 19.40
C ALA A 234 6.04 -12.50 18.36
N PRO A 235 4.87 -11.85 18.54
CA PRO A 235 4.32 -10.94 17.54
C PRO A 235 5.14 -9.64 17.42
N LEU A 236 5.60 -9.32 16.21
CA LEU A 236 6.03 -7.97 15.84
C LEU A 236 4.84 -7.00 15.67
N ASP A 237 3.68 -7.57 15.35
CA ASP A 237 2.44 -6.83 15.11
C ASP A 237 1.22 -7.69 15.44
N LEU A 238 0.24 -7.09 16.11
CA LEU A 238 -0.95 -7.82 16.56
C LEU A 238 -1.94 -8.14 15.43
N GLU A 239 -2.00 -7.35 14.35
CA GLU A 239 -2.87 -7.66 13.21
C GLU A 239 -2.44 -8.97 12.54
N ASN A 240 -1.14 -9.08 12.28
CA ASN A 240 -0.52 -10.30 11.76
C ASN A 240 -0.70 -11.48 12.72
N ALA A 241 -0.60 -11.26 14.04
CA ALA A 241 -0.82 -12.31 15.03
C ALA A 241 -2.27 -12.82 15.02
N PHE A 242 -3.26 -11.94 14.90
CA PHE A 242 -4.67 -12.35 14.79
C PHE A 242 -4.96 -13.12 13.51
N TRP A 243 -4.39 -12.69 12.37
CA TRP A 243 -4.45 -13.47 11.13
C TRP A 243 -3.80 -14.86 11.29
N ALA A 244 -2.64 -14.93 11.95
CA ALA A 244 -1.96 -16.18 12.23
C ALA A 244 -2.82 -17.11 13.08
N VAL A 245 -3.43 -16.62 14.17
CA VAL A 245 -4.40 -17.38 14.99
C VAL A 245 -5.56 -17.93 14.15
N LEU A 246 -6.18 -17.07 13.34
CA LEU A 246 -7.32 -17.46 12.49
C LEU A 246 -6.97 -18.58 11.52
N SER A 247 -5.76 -18.54 10.96
CA SER A 247 -5.29 -19.59 10.05
C SER A 247 -4.84 -20.86 10.77
N CYS A 248 -3.94 -20.77 11.75
CA CYS A 248 -3.35 -21.92 12.43
C CYS A 248 -4.38 -22.73 13.22
N SER A 249 -5.43 -22.10 13.77
CA SER A 249 -6.51 -22.79 14.48
C SER A 249 -7.23 -23.84 13.62
N LEU A 250 -7.24 -23.68 12.28
CA LEU A 250 -7.83 -24.66 11.36
C LEU A 250 -6.94 -25.88 11.07
N TYR A 251 -5.72 -25.92 11.64
CA TYR A 251 -4.70 -26.95 11.38
C TYR A 251 -4.21 -27.66 12.65
N LEU A 252 -4.81 -27.41 13.82
CA LEU A 252 -4.36 -27.98 15.09
C LEU A 252 -4.60 -29.50 15.22
N GLY A 253 -5.53 -30.05 14.43
CA GLY A 253 -5.97 -31.44 14.58
C GLY A 253 -6.52 -31.73 15.98
N ASP A 254 -6.36 -32.96 16.45
CA ASP A 254 -6.82 -33.41 17.78
C ASP A 254 -5.74 -33.25 18.88
N ASN A 255 -4.76 -32.35 18.71
CA ASN A 255 -3.70 -32.17 19.69
C ASN A 255 -4.13 -31.21 20.84
N PRO A 256 -4.46 -31.72 22.04
CA PRO A 256 -5.00 -30.89 23.12
C PRO A 256 -3.99 -29.87 23.65
N ASP A 257 -2.69 -30.19 23.64
CA ASP A 257 -1.64 -29.29 24.14
C ASP A 257 -1.48 -28.07 23.25
N GLU A 258 -1.51 -28.26 21.92
CA GLU A 258 -1.45 -27.14 20.98
C GLU A 258 -2.68 -26.25 21.07
N VAL A 259 -3.87 -26.83 21.28
CA VAL A 259 -5.11 -26.05 21.49
C VAL A 259 -4.98 -25.16 22.73
N VAL A 260 -4.49 -25.70 23.84
CA VAL A 260 -4.27 -24.93 25.09
C VAL A 260 -3.22 -23.83 24.90
N GLN A 261 -2.14 -24.11 24.18
CA GLN A 261 -1.11 -23.10 23.88
C GLN A 261 -1.65 -21.93 23.05
N ILE A 262 -2.40 -22.22 21.99
CA ILE A 262 -3.02 -21.19 21.15
C ILE A 262 -4.09 -20.43 21.93
N GLU A 263 -4.88 -21.12 22.77
CA GLU A 263 -5.86 -20.48 23.63
C GLU A 263 -5.18 -19.43 24.53
N ASN A 264 -4.11 -19.81 25.23
CA ASN A 264 -3.37 -18.88 26.08
C ASN A 264 -2.75 -17.72 25.29
N ALA A 265 -2.20 -17.99 24.10
CA ALA A 265 -1.67 -16.93 23.25
C ALA A 265 -2.76 -15.92 22.82
N ILE A 266 -3.99 -16.38 22.52
CA ILE A 266 -5.12 -15.48 22.23
C ILE A 266 -5.39 -14.56 23.41
N LYS A 267 -5.36 -15.07 24.65
CA LYS A 267 -5.58 -14.28 25.87
C LYS A 267 -4.55 -13.15 25.99
N ASP A 268 -3.28 -13.47 25.79
CA ASP A 268 -2.18 -12.52 25.86
C ASP A 268 -2.23 -11.47 24.73
N LEU A 269 -2.53 -11.89 23.51
CA LEU A 269 -2.68 -11.01 22.36
C LEU A 269 -3.84 -10.02 22.56
N LEU A 270 -4.98 -10.50 23.06
CA LEU A 270 -6.12 -9.64 23.37
C LEU A 270 -5.76 -8.64 24.48
N ALA A 271 -5.11 -9.07 25.56
CA ALA A 271 -4.70 -8.17 26.64
C ALA A 271 -3.76 -7.05 26.14
N LYS A 272 -2.79 -7.37 25.28
CA LYS A 272 -1.93 -6.39 24.61
C LYS A 272 -2.74 -5.44 23.73
N PHE A 273 -3.69 -5.97 22.96
CA PHE A 273 -4.53 -5.18 22.07
C PHE A 273 -5.45 -4.21 22.80
N PHE A 274 -6.06 -4.60 23.93
CA PHE A 274 -6.87 -3.68 24.75
C PHE A 274 -6.04 -2.50 25.26
N LYS A 275 -4.80 -2.78 25.70
CA LYS A 275 -3.89 -1.71 26.14
C LYS A 275 -3.61 -0.74 24.99
N GLU A 276 -3.31 -1.24 23.79
CA GLU A 276 -3.12 -0.38 22.60
C GLU A 276 -4.39 0.41 22.27
N LEU A 277 -5.56 -0.24 22.21
CA LEU A 277 -6.83 0.39 21.84
C LEU A 277 -7.27 1.47 22.83
N SER A 278 -6.89 1.33 24.11
CA SER A 278 -7.15 2.32 25.16
C SER A 278 -6.27 3.57 25.07
N SER A 279 -5.18 3.53 24.30
CA SER A 279 -4.31 4.70 24.08
C SER A 279 -5.05 5.79 23.30
N GLU A 280 -5.00 7.02 23.80
CA GLU A 280 -5.58 8.20 23.14
C GLU A 280 -4.72 8.71 21.97
N ASN A 281 -3.40 8.44 21.99
CA ASN A 281 -2.47 9.00 21.01
C ASN A 281 -2.05 7.92 19.99
N GLN A 282 -2.85 7.76 18.93
CA GLN A 282 -2.57 6.86 17.81
C GLN A 282 -2.49 7.66 16.50
N PRO A 283 -1.31 7.85 15.90
CA PRO A 283 -1.15 8.68 14.70
C PRO A 283 -2.03 8.27 13.52
N LEU A 284 -2.21 6.97 13.31
CA LEU A 284 -3.07 6.39 12.27
C LEU A 284 -4.58 6.40 12.63
N GLY A 285 -4.92 6.63 13.90
CA GLY A 285 -6.24 6.36 14.44
C GLY A 285 -6.49 4.88 14.72
N LYS A 286 -7.64 4.58 15.34
CA LYS A 286 -8.01 3.22 15.75
C LYS A 286 -8.50 2.43 14.53
N SER A 287 -7.88 1.28 14.27
CA SER A 287 -8.18 0.45 13.09
C SER A 287 -9.36 -0.49 13.33
N VAL A 288 -10.39 -0.39 12.48
CA VAL A 288 -11.55 -1.31 12.53
C VAL A 288 -11.15 -2.72 12.15
N CYS A 289 -10.27 -2.88 11.14
CA CYS A 289 -9.79 -4.20 10.74
C CYS A 289 -9.13 -4.93 11.90
N ARG A 290 -8.27 -4.24 12.69
CA ARG A 290 -7.61 -4.83 13.85
C ARG A 290 -8.60 -5.25 14.94
N VAL A 291 -9.61 -4.42 15.22
CA VAL A 291 -10.66 -4.77 16.19
C VAL A 291 -11.49 -5.96 15.72
N ALA A 292 -11.91 -5.97 14.46
CA ALA A 292 -12.66 -7.08 13.88
C ALA A 292 -11.85 -8.39 13.90
N LEU A 293 -10.56 -8.33 13.56
CA LEU A 293 -9.66 -9.48 13.62
C LEU A 293 -9.44 -9.98 15.04
N ALA A 294 -9.33 -9.08 16.03
CA ALA A 294 -9.25 -9.47 17.44
C ALA A 294 -10.52 -10.22 17.89
N VAL A 295 -11.71 -9.73 17.53
CA VAL A 295 -12.98 -10.41 17.81
C VAL A 295 -13.03 -11.77 17.12
N LEU A 296 -12.68 -11.86 15.84
CA LEU A 296 -12.65 -13.12 15.10
C LEU A 296 -11.66 -14.12 15.71
N ALA A 297 -10.44 -13.67 16.02
CA ALA A 297 -9.41 -14.50 16.63
C ALA A 297 -9.83 -15.02 18.01
N SER A 298 -10.57 -14.21 18.80
CA SER A 298 -11.10 -14.63 20.10
C SER A 298 -12.07 -15.82 20.01
N LYS A 299 -12.70 -16.02 18.84
CA LYS A 299 -13.66 -17.09 18.57
C LYS A 299 -13.04 -18.25 17.78
N ALA A 300 -11.77 -18.15 17.37
CA ALA A 300 -11.17 -19.01 16.35
C ALA A 300 -11.06 -20.50 16.75
N LEU A 301 -10.98 -20.83 18.04
CA LEU A 301 -10.93 -22.23 18.48
C LEU A 301 -12.31 -22.90 18.59
N VAL A 302 -13.39 -22.11 18.60
CA VAL A 302 -14.76 -22.60 18.84
C VAL A 302 -15.65 -22.43 17.61
N ASP A 303 -15.62 -21.25 16.99
CA ASP A 303 -16.42 -20.89 15.82
C ASP A 303 -15.54 -20.08 14.85
N ASN A 304 -14.55 -20.76 14.25
CA ASN A 304 -13.73 -20.10 13.23
C ASN A 304 -14.59 -19.81 11.99
N ILE A 305 -14.89 -18.52 11.78
CA ILE A 305 -15.72 -18.07 10.66
C ILE A 305 -15.15 -18.49 9.30
N PHE A 306 -13.86 -18.76 9.19
CA PHE A 306 -13.20 -19.16 7.95
C PHE A 306 -13.21 -20.66 7.66
N SER A 307 -13.74 -21.48 8.58
CA SER A 307 -13.95 -22.91 8.32
C SER A 307 -14.86 -23.13 7.10
N ILE A 308 -14.49 -24.07 6.22
CA ILE A 308 -15.28 -24.45 5.04
C ILE A 308 -15.81 -25.87 5.22
N ASN A 309 -17.12 -26.00 5.39
CA ASN A 309 -17.83 -27.28 5.31
C ASN A 309 -18.27 -27.50 3.86
N VAL A 310 -17.42 -28.19 3.09
CA VAL A 310 -17.64 -28.48 1.66
C VAL A 310 -18.94 -29.27 1.50
N GLY A 311 -19.88 -28.76 0.69
CA GLY A 311 -21.15 -29.43 0.36
C GLY A 311 -22.44 -28.76 0.89
N SER A 312 -22.34 -27.73 1.74
CA SER A 312 -23.52 -27.10 2.37
C SER A 312 -24.19 -26.00 1.52
N ASN A 313 -23.44 -25.33 0.64
CA ASN A 313 -23.94 -24.27 -0.23
C ASN A 313 -23.62 -24.65 -1.68
N LYS A 314 -24.62 -24.74 -2.57
CA LYS A 314 -24.39 -24.90 -4.02
C LYS A 314 -25.03 -23.75 -4.76
N VAL A 315 -24.22 -22.74 -5.09
CA VAL A 315 -24.69 -21.53 -5.77
C VAL A 315 -24.94 -21.83 -7.25
N ALA A 316 -26.10 -21.41 -7.75
CA ALA A 316 -26.39 -21.44 -9.19
C ALA A 316 -25.62 -20.31 -9.89
N LEU A 317 -24.94 -20.61 -11.00
CA LEU A 317 -24.20 -19.61 -11.77
C LEU A 317 -25.11 -18.88 -12.76
N ARG A 318 -24.77 -17.62 -13.05
CA ARG A 318 -25.43 -16.77 -14.05
C ARG A 318 -24.41 -16.31 -15.09
N LYS A 319 -24.88 -15.89 -16.26
CA LYS A 319 -24.00 -15.30 -17.26
C LYS A 319 -23.49 -13.95 -16.73
N ALA A 320 -22.19 -13.83 -16.56
CA ALA A 320 -21.51 -12.59 -16.24
C ALA A 320 -20.43 -12.35 -17.31
N THR A 321 -20.17 -11.08 -17.63
CA THR A 321 -19.14 -10.71 -18.59
C THR A 321 -18.37 -9.52 -18.06
N ILE A 322 -17.04 -9.59 -18.17
CA ILE A 322 -16.18 -8.44 -17.88
C ILE A 322 -16.52 -7.33 -18.88
N PRO A 323 -16.81 -6.10 -18.44
CA PRO A 323 -17.07 -5.00 -19.35
C PRO A 323 -15.92 -4.81 -20.33
N SER A 324 -16.20 -4.78 -21.64
CA SER A 324 -15.23 -4.34 -22.64
C SER A 324 -15.13 -2.81 -22.64
N GLU A 325 -13.94 -2.24 -22.85
CA GLU A 325 -13.80 -0.80 -23.10
C GLU A 325 -14.71 -0.41 -24.30
N SER A 326 -15.62 0.54 -24.09
CA SER A 326 -16.46 1.04 -25.18
C SER A 326 -15.64 1.91 -26.16
N TRP A 327 -15.92 1.81 -27.46
CA TRP A 327 -15.32 2.65 -28.50
C TRP A 327 -15.47 4.16 -28.23
N ASP A 328 -16.50 4.54 -27.48
CA ASP A 328 -16.85 5.91 -27.13
C ASP A 328 -15.85 6.55 -26.11
N GLU A 329 -15.24 5.74 -25.24
CA GLU A 329 -14.16 6.16 -24.33
C GLU A 329 -12.86 6.44 -25.09
N TRP A 330 -12.60 5.69 -26.17
CA TRP A 330 -11.40 5.90 -27.00
C TRP A 330 -11.46 7.24 -27.77
N GLY A 331 -12.62 7.59 -28.33
CA GLY A 331 -12.84 8.89 -28.95
C GLY A 331 -12.67 10.06 -27.97
N LYS A 332 -13.19 9.92 -26.74
CA LYS A 332 -13.01 10.90 -25.65
C LYS A 332 -11.54 11.01 -25.21
N LYS A 333 -10.76 9.91 -25.22
CA LYS A 333 -9.32 9.92 -24.95
C LYS A 333 -8.53 10.71 -26.01
N ILE A 334 -8.87 10.57 -27.30
CA ILE A 334 -8.21 11.32 -28.40
C ILE A 334 -8.50 12.81 -28.31
N VAL A 335 -9.77 13.20 -28.14
CA VAL A 335 -10.17 14.61 -28.03
C VAL A 335 -9.53 15.25 -26.80
N ARG A 336 -9.45 14.53 -25.67
CA ARG A 336 -8.72 15.00 -24.48
C ARG A 336 -7.23 15.14 -24.72
N ARG A 337 -6.59 14.20 -25.40
CA ARG A 337 -5.17 14.31 -25.72
C ARG A 337 -4.90 15.54 -26.57
N LEU A 338 -5.75 15.83 -27.56
CA LEU A 338 -5.66 17.05 -28.36
C LEU A 338 -5.92 18.34 -27.55
N LEU A 339 -6.86 18.32 -26.61
CA LEU A 339 -7.13 19.44 -25.69
C LEU A 339 -5.99 19.66 -24.69
N ILE A 340 -5.41 18.59 -24.15
CA ILE A 340 -4.29 18.63 -23.20
C ILE A 340 -3.00 19.01 -23.92
N ASP A 341 -2.75 18.51 -25.13
CA ASP A 341 -1.63 18.93 -25.97
C ASP A 341 -1.78 20.42 -26.38
N GLY A 342 -3.02 20.90 -26.57
CA GLY A 342 -3.33 22.31 -26.79
C GLY A 342 -3.23 23.19 -25.54
N LEU A 343 -3.46 22.63 -24.34
CA LEU A 343 -3.23 23.29 -23.04
C LEU A 343 -1.78 23.13 -22.54
N GLY A 344 -1.05 22.15 -23.07
CA GLY A 344 0.29 21.72 -22.69
C GLY A 344 1.41 22.67 -23.14
N GLY A 345 1.03 23.86 -23.59
CA GLY A 345 1.92 24.94 -23.97
C GLY A 345 2.03 26.07 -22.94
N VAL A 346 1.74 25.85 -21.66
CA VAL A 346 1.83 26.92 -20.64
C VAL A 346 2.57 26.47 -19.38
N HIS A 347 3.79 25.97 -19.51
CA HIS A 347 4.79 26.16 -18.47
C HIS A 347 5.86 27.08 -19.06
N ALA A 348 5.72 28.36 -18.70
CA ALA A 348 6.58 29.45 -19.15
C ALA A 348 8.05 29.14 -18.88
N ASN A 349 8.91 29.70 -19.73
CA ASN A 349 10.37 29.71 -19.61
C ASN A 349 10.77 29.84 -18.14
N GLN A 350 11.21 28.73 -17.54
CA GLN A 350 11.55 28.71 -16.13
C GLN A 350 12.83 29.52 -15.98
N GLY A 351 12.79 30.57 -15.15
CA GLY A 351 14.00 31.25 -14.72
C GLY A 351 14.98 30.26 -14.07
N GLU A 352 16.11 30.75 -13.57
CA GLU A 352 17.03 29.90 -12.82
C GLU A 352 16.33 29.21 -11.64
N SER A 353 16.59 27.92 -11.47
CA SER A 353 16.13 27.15 -10.31
C SER A 353 17.10 27.33 -9.15
N LEU A 354 16.57 27.47 -7.94
CA LEU A 354 17.38 27.55 -6.73
C LEU A 354 17.42 26.17 -6.07
N LEU A 355 18.60 25.76 -5.60
CA LEU A 355 18.76 24.57 -4.78
C LEU A 355 19.58 24.92 -3.55
N ALA A 356 19.00 24.77 -2.37
CA ALA A 356 19.73 24.92 -1.12
C ALA A 356 20.35 23.59 -0.70
N TRP A 357 21.58 23.60 -0.18
CA TRP A 357 22.21 22.38 0.33
C TRP A 357 23.03 22.61 1.61
N LYS A 358 23.15 21.56 2.42
CA LYS A 358 23.96 21.52 3.65
C LYS A 358 24.75 20.23 3.73
N SER A 359 25.99 20.30 4.17
CA SER A 359 26.75 19.12 4.58
C SER A 359 26.44 18.78 6.02
N LEU A 360 25.98 17.55 6.26
CA LEU A 360 25.66 17.01 7.59
C LEU A 360 26.22 15.60 7.67
N PRO A 361 27.33 15.39 8.40
CA PRO A 361 27.95 14.07 8.57
C PRO A 361 27.06 13.03 9.21
N SER A 362 26.13 13.41 10.08
CA SER A 362 25.32 12.47 10.83
C SER A 362 23.91 12.97 11.17
N TYR A 363 23.04 12.05 11.60
CA TYR A 363 21.69 12.40 12.07
C TYR A 363 21.68 13.01 13.48
N GLU A 364 22.78 12.90 14.25
CA GLU A 364 22.96 13.54 15.55
C GLU A 364 23.30 15.03 15.45
N ASP A 365 23.67 15.51 14.26
CA ASP A 365 23.87 16.93 14.00
C ASP A 365 22.53 17.70 14.07
N ASP A 366 22.58 19.03 14.19
CA ASP A 366 21.36 19.87 14.25
C ASP A 366 20.68 19.99 12.88
N VAL A 367 19.96 18.94 12.50
CA VAL A 367 19.20 18.84 11.26
C VAL A 367 18.17 19.98 11.17
N LEU A 368 17.47 20.31 12.25
CA LEU A 368 16.46 21.38 12.25
C LEU A 368 17.08 22.75 11.92
N SER A 369 18.22 23.11 12.51
CA SER A 369 18.90 24.35 12.17
C SER A 369 19.30 24.40 10.69
N ALA A 370 19.83 23.30 10.15
CA ALA A 370 20.16 23.21 8.74
C ALA A 370 18.92 23.43 7.85
N LEU A 371 17.77 22.85 8.21
CA LEU A 371 16.52 23.04 7.47
C LEU A 371 15.99 24.47 7.56
N ARG A 372 16.10 25.14 8.71
CA ARG A 372 15.71 26.56 8.86
C ARG A 372 16.48 27.46 7.92
N GLU A 373 17.79 27.27 7.84
CA GLU A 373 18.66 28.05 6.96
C GLU A 373 18.35 27.79 5.49
N MET A 374 18.20 26.52 5.09
CA MET A 374 17.83 26.15 3.72
C MET A 374 16.47 26.74 3.33
N TYR A 375 15.47 26.66 4.22
CA TYR A 375 14.11 27.13 3.96
C TYR A 375 14.00 28.64 3.76
N GLN A 376 14.91 29.46 4.33
CA GLN A 376 14.90 30.91 4.08
C GLN A 376 14.98 31.24 2.58
N THR A 377 15.65 30.40 1.80
CA THR A 377 15.74 30.54 0.33
C THR A 377 14.38 30.42 -0.35
N PHE A 378 13.47 29.61 0.19
CA PHE A 378 12.20 29.24 -0.44
C PHE A 378 10.98 29.87 0.25
N LYS A 379 11.13 30.41 1.45
CA LYS A 379 10.03 30.93 2.30
C LYS A 379 9.08 31.88 1.57
N GLN A 380 9.60 32.75 0.70
CA GLN A 380 8.78 33.68 -0.07
C GLN A 380 7.95 32.98 -1.16
N LYS A 381 8.51 31.95 -1.81
CA LYS A 381 7.87 31.24 -2.94
C LYS A 381 6.98 30.09 -2.46
N VAL A 382 7.30 29.48 -1.32
CA VAL A 382 6.55 28.37 -0.71
C VAL A 382 6.25 28.71 0.77
N PRO A 383 5.34 29.66 1.04
CA PRO A 383 5.01 30.05 2.41
C PRO A 383 4.25 28.94 3.14
N ILE A 384 4.73 28.56 4.33
CA ILE A 384 4.09 27.56 5.20
C ILE A 384 3.03 28.18 6.13
N ALA A 385 3.21 29.44 6.52
CA ALA A 385 2.35 30.12 7.48
C ALA A 385 0.86 30.04 7.11
N GLY A 386 0.05 29.55 8.04
CA GLY A 386 -1.39 29.43 7.89
C GLY A 386 -1.85 28.35 6.88
N LYS A 387 -0.95 27.52 6.35
CA LYS A 387 -1.26 26.48 5.35
C LYS A 387 -1.50 25.11 5.96
N LYS A 388 -2.26 24.27 5.25
CA LYS A 388 -2.28 22.82 5.46
C LYS A 388 -1.10 22.20 4.71
N VAL A 389 -0.13 21.68 5.45
CA VAL A 389 1.08 21.07 4.92
C VAL A 389 0.94 19.56 4.94
N PHE A 390 1.16 18.92 3.79
CA PHE A 390 1.31 17.47 3.69
C PHE A 390 2.78 17.11 3.50
N ILE A 391 3.34 16.34 4.43
CA ILE A 391 4.73 15.86 4.38
C ILE A 391 4.70 14.41 3.90
N LYS A 392 5.38 14.17 2.77
CA LYS A 392 5.45 12.87 2.10
C LYS A 392 6.86 12.28 2.22
N PRO A 393 7.18 11.55 3.31
CA PRO A 393 8.45 10.82 3.42
C PRO A 393 8.50 9.66 2.40
N ASN A 394 9.62 8.94 2.34
CA ASN A 394 9.73 7.68 1.61
C ASN A 394 9.69 6.50 2.59
N ILE A 395 8.55 5.79 2.68
CA ILE A 395 8.36 4.63 3.59
C ILE A 395 7.80 3.44 2.80
N VAL A 396 8.66 2.83 1.97
CA VAL A 396 8.25 1.74 1.08
C VAL A 396 8.11 0.42 1.84
N GLU A 397 9.17 0.04 2.56
CA GLU A 397 9.29 -1.14 3.43
C GLU A 397 10.33 -0.86 4.53
N PHE A 398 10.51 -1.81 5.45
CA PHE A 398 11.48 -1.73 6.54
C PHE A 398 12.41 -2.95 6.58
N ASN A 399 13.69 -2.67 6.82
CA ASN A 399 14.71 -3.63 7.21
C ASN A 399 15.72 -2.89 8.10
N SER A 400 16.05 -3.45 9.27
CA SER A 400 16.92 -2.80 10.26
C SER A 400 18.33 -2.51 9.75
N ASN A 401 18.79 -3.24 8.73
CA ASN A 401 20.15 -3.20 8.24
C ASN A 401 20.29 -2.40 6.94
N ARG A 402 19.21 -1.77 6.44
CA ARG A 402 19.21 -1.09 5.15
C ARG A 402 18.53 0.28 5.20
N PRO A 403 19.10 1.33 4.56
CA PRO A 403 18.52 2.67 4.55
C PRO A 403 17.40 2.80 3.49
N ILE A 404 16.34 2.00 3.64
CA ILE A 404 15.22 1.93 2.68
C ILE A 404 14.36 3.21 2.73
N HIS A 405 14.21 3.79 3.92
CA HIS A 405 13.29 4.89 4.20
C HIS A 405 14.01 6.19 4.57
N THR A 406 13.27 7.30 4.47
CA THR A 406 13.69 8.60 5.01
C THR A 406 13.86 8.48 6.53
N ASN A 407 14.99 8.95 7.06
CA ASN A 407 15.24 8.84 8.50
C ASN A 407 14.20 9.65 9.32
N PRO A 408 13.65 9.11 10.42
CA PRO A 408 12.67 9.82 11.26
C PRO A 408 13.13 11.18 11.76
N VAL A 409 14.43 11.39 12.03
CA VAL A 409 14.97 12.68 12.47
C VAL A 409 14.79 13.77 11.42
N VAL A 410 14.91 13.42 10.13
CA VAL A 410 14.68 14.36 9.02
C VAL A 410 13.19 14.69 8.91
N VAL A 411 12.31 13.71 9.10
CA VAL A 411 10.85 13.93 9.10
C VAL A 411 10.44 14.79 10.29
N GLU A 412 10.96 14.50 11.49
CA GLU A 412 10.74 15.29 12.69
C GLU A 412 11.20 16.74 12.51
N SER A 413 12.41 16.93 11.98
CA SER A 413 12.94 18.28 11.74
C SER A 413 12.07 19.05 10.76
N MET A 414 11.49 18.39 9.75
CA MET A 414 10.55 19.03 8.83
C MET A 414 9.20 19.33 9.48
N ILE A 415 8.68 18.45 10.34
CA ILE A 415 7.49 18.73 11.16
C ILE A 415 7.73 19.97 12.03
N ARG A 416 8.86 20.01 12.76
CA ARG A 416 9.20 21.12 13.66
C ARG A 416 9.40 22.43 12.92
N LEU A 417 10.05 22.41 11.75
CA LEU A 417 10.13 23.59 10.88
C LEU A 417 8.73 24.09 10.51
N CYS A 418 7.83 23.20 10.09
CA CYS A 418 6.48 23.59 9.70
C CYS A 418 5.67 24.18 10.88
N LEU A 419 5.86 23.64 12.09
CA LEU A 419 5.26 24.17 13.32
C LEU A 419 5.78 25.59 13.63
N GLU A 420 7.10 25.80 13.57
CA GLU A 420 7.74 27.10 13.82
C GLU A 420 7.34 28.16 12.79
N GLU A 421 7.15 27.75 11.54
CA GLU A 421 6.67 28.62 10.45
C GLU A 421 5.15 28.84 10.49
N GLY A 422 4.45 28.28 11.48
CA GLY A 422 3.03 28.57 11.75
C GLY A 422 2.08 27.86 10.80
N ALA A 423 2.38 26.63 10.37
CA ALA A 423 1.43 25.80 9.62
C ALA A 423 0.09 25.67 10.37
N ARG A 424 -1.04 25.83 9.67
CA ARG A 424 -2.39 25.66 10.24
C ARG A 424 -2.67 24.20 10.59
N GLU A 425 -2.17 23.29 9.76
CA GLU A 425 -2.32 21.85 9.93
C GLU A 425 -1.11 21.16 9.30
N ILE A 426 -0.58 20.13 9.96
CA ILE A 426 0.48 19.29 9.42
C ILE A 426 -0.03 17.85 9.38
N VAL A 427 0.16 17.21 8.23
CA VAL A 427 -0.22 15.82 7.98
C VAL A 427 1.00 15.12 7.42
N VAL A 428 1.40 13.99 8.01
CA VAL A 428 2.41 13.11 7.41
C VAL A 428 1.66 11.97 6.73
N GLY A 429 2.09 11.53 5.56
CA GLY A 429 1.47 10.35 4.97
C GLY A 429 2.29 9.67 3.89
N GLU A 430 2.09 8.37 3.78
CA GLU A 430 2.71 7.50 2.79
C GLU A 430 1.75 6.35 2.47
N GLY A 431 1.89 5.76 1.29
CA GLY A 431 1.30 4.47 0.95
C GLY A 431 2.41 3.46 0.72
N SER A 432 2.57 2.52 1.66
CA SER A 432 3.58 1.46 1.61
C SER A 432 3.44 0.64 0.32
N GLY A 433 4.55 -0.01 -0.07
CA GLY A 433 4.64 -0.82 -1.27
C GLY A 433 3.90 -2.15 -1.14
N HIS A 434 4.63 -3.21 -0.80
CA HIS A 434 4.06 -4.56 -0.69
C HIS A 434 3.41 -4.80 0.67
N ARG A 435 4.02 -4.33 1.77
CA ARG A 435 3.52 -4.56 3.13
C ARG A 435 2.34 -3.65 3.45
N ARG A 436 1.10 -4.19 3.49
CA ARG A 436 -0.14 -3.42 3.74
C ARG A 436 -0.25 -2.78 5.13
N ASN A 437 0.32 -3.39 6.16
CA ASN A 437 0.20 -2.90 7.53
C ASN A 437 1.17 -1.73 7.81
N MET A 438 0.68 -0.50 7.61
CA MET A 438 1.44 0.73 7.86
C MET A 438 1.86 0.90 9.33
N GLY A 439 1.03 0.47 10.28
CA GLY A 439 1.34 0.62 11.72
C GLY A 439 2.62 -0.11 12.11
N CYS A 440 2.83 -1.31 11.59
CA CYS A 440 4.08 -2.05 11.75
C CYS A 440 5.28 -1.27 11.16
N LEU A 441 5.15 -0.72 9.95
CA LEU A 441 6.25 0.05 9.33
C LEU A 441 6.61 1.29 10.15
N LEU A 442 5.62 2.04 10.66
CA LEU A 442 5.85 3.24 11.47
C LEU A 442 6.60 2.93 12.77
N ARG A 443 6.26 1.82 13.44
CA ARG A 443 6.96 1.37 14.65
C ARG A 443 8.40 0.99 14.35
N GLU A 444 8.58 0.11 13.37
CA GLU A 444 9.88 -0.44 13.04
C GLU A 444 10.86 0.62 12.55
N CYS A 445 10.39 1.57 11.72
CA CYS A 445 11.24 2.68 11.28
C CYS A 445 11.43 3.78 12.34
N GLY A 446 10.74 3.73 13.48
CA GLY A 446 10.83 4.73 14.55
C GLY A 446 10.00 6.00 14.35
N LEU A 447 9.28 6.14 13.23
CA LEU A 447 8.48 7.33 12.94
C LEU A 447 7.23 7.43 13.83
N GLU A 448 6.69 6.32 14.33
CA GLU A 448 5.52 6.34 15.22
C GLU A 448 5.78 7.22 16.46
N LYS A 449 6.96 7.06 17.08
CA LYS A 449 7.35 7.85 18.25
C LYS A 449 7.38 9.35 17.95
N VAL A 450 8.03 9.74 16.84
CA VAL A 450 8.10 11.13 16.37
C VAL A 450 6.70 11.74 16.21
N LEU A 451 5.79 10.99 15.58
CA LEU A 451 4.42 11.44 15.34
C LEU A 451 3.63 11.61 16.65
N ILE A 452 3.77 10.67 17.59
CA ILE A 452 3.14 10.73 18.93
C ILE A 452 3.64 11.94 19.72
N GLU A 453 4.96 12.14 19.79
CA GLU A 453 5.59 13.22 20.56
C GLU A 453 5.22 14.61 20.02
N ASN A 454 5.15 14.75 18.69
CA ASN A 454 4.78 16.00 18.02
C ASN A 454 3.26 16.15 17.79
N LYS A 455 2.44 15.18 18.24
CA LYS A 455 0.97 15.15 18.06
C LYS A 455 0.53 15.30 16.60
N ILE A 456 1.24 14.63 15.70
CA ILE A 456 0.98 14.68 14.25
C ILE A 456 0.21 13.45 13.80
N ARG A 457 -0.88 13.67 13.08
CA ARG A 457 -1.63 12.59 12.44
C ARG A 457 -0.88 12.02 11.24
N PHE A 458 -1.02 10.71 11.04
CA PHE A 458 -0.52 10.01 9.88
C PHE A 458 -1.67 9.56 8.97
N VAL A 459 -1.52 9.76 7.67
CA VAL A 459 -2.45 9.26 6.65
C VAL A 459 -1.79 8.09 5.93
N ASP A 460 -2.35 6.89 6.12
CA ASP A 460 -2.07 5.78 5.21
C ASP A 460 -2.77 6.06 3.88
N ILE A 461 -1.99 6.44 2.87
CA ILE A 461 -2.48 6.77 1.53
C ILE A 461 -3.13 5.56 0.85
N ASN A 462 -2.81 4.33 1.27
CA ASN A 462 -3.46 3.15 0.75
C ASN A 462 -4.91 2.99 1.22
N TYR A 463 -5.28 3.68 2.31
CA TYR A 463 -6.61 3.64 2.93
C TYR A 463 -7.30 5.01 3.01
N ASP A 464 -6.68 6.06 2.47
CA ASP A 464 -7.27 7.40 2.42
C ASP A 464 -8.42 7.51 1.41
N GLN A 465 -9.25 8.54 1.56
CA GLN A 465 -10.22 8.91 0.55
C GLN A 465 -9.52 9.19 -0.78
N THR A 466 -10.14 8.75 -1.86
CA THR A 466 -9.56 8.89 -3.20
C THR A 466 -10.12 10.11 -3.91
N LYS A 467 -9.23 10.91 -4.51
CA LYS A 467 -9.58 12.01 -5.42
C LYS A 467 -9.26 11.61 -6.86
N ARG A 468 -10.30 11.50 -7.70
CA ARG A 468 -10.15 11.28 -9.15
C ARG A 468 -9.87 12.61 -9.85
N VAL A 469 -8.76 12.69 -10.56
CA VAL A 469 -8.27 13.91 -11.22
C VAL A 469 -7.92 13.60 -12.66
N VAL A 470 -8.16 14.53 -13.59
CA VAL A 470 -7.75 14.38 -15.00
C VAL A 470 -6.22 14.20 -15.05
N ASN A 471 -5.76 13.21 -15.81
CA ASN A 471 -4.33 13.02 -16.02
C ASN A 471 -3.79 14.11 -16.95
N LEU A 472 -3.01 15.06 -16.41
CA LEU A 472 -2.47 16.18 -17.18
C LEU A 472 -1.19 15.84 -17.94
N GLY A 473 -0.45 14.81 -17.54
CA GLY A 473 0.79 14.43 -18.23
C GLY A 473 0.56 13.62 -19.51
N ALA A 474 -0.55 12.88 -19.57
CA ALA A 474 -1.03 12.11 -20.72
C ALA A 474 0.04 11.22 -21.41
N LYS A 475 1.01 10.70 -20.64
CA LYS A 475 2.04 9.75 -21.10
C LYS A 475 1.56 8.29 -21.00
N SER A 476 0.79 7.96 -19.96
CA SER A 476 0.10 6.67 -19.86
C SER A 476 -1.22 6.66 -20.66
N LYS A 477 -1.87 5.48 -20.73
CA LYS A 477 -3.22 5.36 -21.31
C LYS A 477 -4.34 5.74 -20.33
N LEU A 478 -3.99 6.19 -19.12
CA LEU A 478 -4.95 6.55 -18.08
C LEU A 478 -5.50 7.94 -18.34
N GLY A 479 -6.82 8.06 -18.50
CA GLY A 479 -7.49 9.36 -18.64
C GLY A 479 -7.60 10.14 -17.31
N PHE A 480 -7.40 9.46 -16.18
CA PHE A 480 -7.49 10.01 -14.84
C PHE A 480 -6.44 9.36 -13.92
N ILE A 481 -5.96 10.13 -12.94
CA ILE A 481 -5.16 9.63 -11.83
C ILE A 481 -5.99 9.72 -10.54
N TYR A 482 -5.88 8.71 -9.70
CA TYR A 482 -6.56 8.62 -8.41
C TYR A 482 -5.56 8.86 -7.28
N PHE A 483 -5.61 10.02 -6.65
CA PHE A 483 -4.70 10.43 -5.57
C PHE A 483 -5.32 10.22 -4.18
N SER A 484 -4.49 10.17 -3.14
CA SER A 484 -4.96 10.50 -1.79
C SER A 484 -5.53 11.91 -1.78
N LYS A 485 -6.73 12.05 -1.24
CA LYS A 485 -7.39 13.34 -1.12
C LYS A 485 -6.60 14.28 -0.23
N GLU A 486 -6.09 13.79 0.90
CA GLU A 486 -5.30 14.58 1.86
C GLU A 486 -4.03 15.15 1.21
N ALA A 487 -3.31 14.34 0.44
CA ALA A 487 -2.11 14.78 -0.28
C ALA A 487 -2.45 15.77 -1.40
N TYR A 488 -3.47 15.46 -2.20
CA TYR A 488 -3.83 16.26 -3.37
C TYR A 488 -4.39 17.64 -3.00
N GLU A 489 -5.25 17.71 -1.98
CA GLU A 489 -5.94 18.94 -1.55
C GLU A 489 -5.14 19.75 -0.50
N SER A 490 -3.91 19.35 -0.19
CA SER A 490 -3.02 20.12 0.68
C SER A 490 -2.58 21.43 0.02
N ASP A 491 -2.45 22.49 0.83
CA ASP A 491 -1.99 23.80 0.37
C ASP A 491 -0.50 23.76 -0.01
N VAL A 492 0.30 22.96 0.71
CA VAL A 492 1.73 22.75 0.48
C VAL A 492 2.03 21.26 0.60
N LEU A 493 2.52 20.65 -0.48
CA LEU A 493 2.99 19.27 -0.53
C LEU A 493 4.52 19.25 -0.48
N ILE A 494 5.08 18.75 0.61
CA ILE A 494 6.51 18.61 0.81
C ILE A 494 6.93 17.15 0.57
N SER A 495 7.74 16.89 -0.45
CA SER A 495 8.32 15.55 -0.70
C SER A 495 9.62 15.41 0.08
N VAL A 496 9.75 14.38 0.92
CA VAL A 496 10.96 14.14 1.72
C VAL A 496 11.59 12.79 1.37
N PRO A 497 12.14 12.61 0.15
CA PRO A 497 12.68 11.33 -0.32
C PRO A 497 14.02 10.98 0.33
N LYS A 498 14.38 9.69 0.27
CA LYS A 498 15.72 9.17 0.52
C LYS A 498 16.58 9.28 -0.74
N LEU A 499 17.85 9.64 -0.63
CA LEU A 499 18.83 9.57 -1.73
C LEU A 499 19.18 8.11 -2.03
N LYS A 500 18.56 7.50 -3.05
CA LYS A 500 18.82 6.08 -3.37
C LYS A 500 18.75 5.70 -4.84
N THR A 501 19.40 4.60 -5.20
CA THR A 501 19.23 3.92 -6.49
C THR A 501 17.84 3.27 -6.62
N HIS A 502 17.50 2.80 -7.82
CA HIS A 502 16.28 2.05 -8.12
C HIS A 502 16.45 1.20 -9.39
N HIS A 503 16.27 -0.12 -9.31
CA HIS A 503 16.52 -1.04 -10.44
C HIS A 503 15.53 -0.95 -11.62
N TRP A 504 14.45 -0.16 -11.51
CA TRP A 504 13.54 0.11 -12.65
C TRP A 504 13.63 1.53 -13.21
N THR A 505 14.24 2.47 -12.46
CA THR A 505 14.19 3.91 -12.80
C THR A 505 15.53 4.60 -12.58
N ASN A 506 16.61 3.84 -12.39
CA ASN A 506 17.96 4.24 -11.93
C ASN A 506 18.01 4.77 -10.50
N VAL A 507 17.12 5.69 -10.15
CA VAL A 507 17.10 6.40 -8.86
C VAL A 507 15.69 6.49 -8.28
N THR A 508 15.60 6.62 -6.95
CA THR A 508 14.42 7.12 -6.24
C THR A 508 14.79 8.42 -5.58
N LEU A 509 14.15 9.51 -6.01
CA LEU A 509 14.34 10.86 -5.49
C LEU A 509 12.97 11.54 -5.38
N SER A 510 12.87 12.86 -5.55
CA SER A 510 11.63 13.61 -5.37
C SER A 510 10.54 13.20 -6.34
N LEU A 511 10.85 13.14 -7.65
CA LEU A 511 9.85 12.84 -8.69
C LEU A 511 9.27 11.43 -8.49
N LYS A 512 10.13 10.44 -8.21
CA LYS A 512 9.71 9.06 -7.97
C LYS A 512 8.96 8.89 -6.64
N ASN A 513 9.31 9.66 -5.61
CA ASN A 513 8.66 9.55 -4.29
C ASN A 513 7.18 9.95 -4.32
N LEU A 514 6.78 10.86 -5.22
CA LEU A 514 5.36 11.20 -5.43
C LEU A 514 4.55 10.06 -6.07
N PHE A 515 5.17 9.01 -6.57
CA PHE A 515 4.44 7.78 -6.88
C PHE A 515 3.66 7.25 -5.65
N GLY A 516 4.16 7.56 -4.44
CA GLY A 516 3.52 7.24 -3.18
C GLY A 516 2.17 7.93 -2.94
N ILE A 517 1.86 9.07 -3.59
CA ILE A 517 0.60 9.80 -3.37
C ILE A 517 -0.60 9.25 -4.16
N ALA A 518 -0.37 8.31 -5.08
CA ALA A 518 -1.45 7.57 -5.73
C ALA A 518 -2.16 6.64 -4.72
N SER A 519 -3.49 6.54 -4.83
CA SER A 519 -4.34 5.80 -3.89
C SER A 519 -4.19 4.28 -4.03
N GLY A 520 -3.92 3.59 -2.91
CA GLY A 520 -3.89 2.12 -2.87
C GLY A 520 -5.27 1.50 -3.10
N GLN A 521 -6.35 2.15 -2.66
CA GLN A 521 -7.74 1.70 -2.95
C GLN A 521 -8.03 1.63 -4.46
N ALA A 522 -7.43 2.54 -5.25
CA ALA A 522 -7.65 2.59 -6.68
C ALA A 522 -6.74 1.64 -7.47
N TYR A 523 -5.48 1.46 -7.03
CA TYR A 523 -4.47 0.76 -7.83
C TYR A 523 -3.98 -0.55 -7.22
N GLY A 524 -4.47 -0.92 -6.04
CA GLY A 524 -3.98 -2.05 -5.24
C GLY A 524 -2.56 -1.82 -4.73
N TRP A 525 -1.92 -2.90 -4.29
CA TRP A 525 -0.53 -2.91 -3.81
C TRP A 525 0.34 -3.69 -4.80
N PRO A 526 1.52 -3.17 -5.21
CA PRO A 526 2.14 -1.88 -4.91
C PRO A 526 1.74 -0.78 -5.93
N LYS A 527 0.44 -0.62 -6.22
CA LYS A 527 -0.10 0.23 -7.31
C LYS A 527 0.30 -0.30 -8.69
N ASN A 528 0.03 -1.58 -8.91
CA ASN A 528 0.58 -2.37 -10.02
C ASN A 528 0.21 -1.82 -11.40
N GLU A 529 -1.00 -1.30 -11.58
CA GLU A 529 -1.43 -0.67 -12.85
C GLU A 529 -0.46 0.42 -13.29
N LEU A 530 -0.02 1.28 -12.37
CA LEU A 530 0.90 2.38 -12.70
C LEU A 530 2.25 1.85 -13.20
N HIS A 531 2.64 0.65 -12.82
CA HIS A 531 3.82 -0.02 -13.36
C HIS A 531 3.56 -0.57 -14.77
N PHE A 532 2.39 -1.17 -15.01
CA PHE A 532 1.94 -1.66 -16.33
C PHE A 532 1.83 -0.56 -17.39
N GLN A 533 1.43 0.64 -16.98
CA GLN A 533 1.36 1.80 -17.85
C GLN A 533 2.74 2.38 -18.25
N GLY A 534 3.82 1.75 -17.74
CA GLY A 534 5.18 2.23 -17.81
C GLY A 534 5.47 3.11 -16.60
N ILE A 535 6.31 2.62 -15.68
CA ILE A 535 6.63 3.33 -14.44
C ILE A 535 7.13 4.76 -14.70
N VAL A 536 7.92 4.95 -15.76
CA VAL A 536 8.42 6.26 -16.21
C VAL A 536 7.26 7.17 -16.64
N ASN A 537 6.33 6.68 -17.47
CA ASN A 537 5.16 7.43 -17.90
C ASN A 537 4.30 7.86 -16.70
N SER A 538 4.06 6.93 -15.78
CA SER A 538 3.28 7.19 -14.57
C SER A 538 3.94 8.24 -13.66
N ILE A 539 5.29 8.26 -13.55
CA ILE A 539 6.00 9.30 -12.81
C ILE A 539 5.76 10.68 -13.45
N VAL A 540 5.88 10.78 -14.77
CA VAL A 540 5.64 12.04 -15.49
C VAL A 540 4.20 12.48 -15.33
N ASP A 541 3.24 11.57 -15.47
CA ASP A 541 1.80 11.82 -15.33
C ASP A 541 1.43 12.33 -13.94
N ILE A 542 1.95 11.69 -12.90
CA ILE A 542 1.73 12.08 -11.50
C ILE A 542 2.29 13.49 -11.26
N ASN A 543 3.54 13.73 -11.62
CA ASN A 543 4.19 15.03 -11.37
C ASN A 543 3.61 16.16 -12.24
N SER A 544 3.10 15.85 -13.44
CA SER A 544 2.38 16.81 -14.29
C SER A 544 0.99 17.16 -13.73
N THR A 545 0.41 16.28 -12.92
CA THR A 545 -0.93 16.48 -12.37
C THR A 545 -0.91 17.06 -10.94
N ARG A 546 0.04 16.63 -10.09
CA ARG A 546 0.33 17.22 -8.78
C ARG A 546 1.83 17.06 -8.48
N LYS A 547 2.60 18.12 -8.74
CA LYS A 547 4.00 18.21 -8.31
C LYS A 547 4.11 18.54 -6.82
N ALA A 548 5.28 18.28 -6.23
CA ALA A 548 5.63 18.80 -4.92
C ALA A 548 5.85 20.31 -5.00
N ASP A 549 5.48 21.02 -3.94
CA ASP A 549 5.73 22.46 -3.81
C ASP A 549 7.12 22.72 -3.22
N LEU A 550 7.62 21.79 -2.39
CA LEU A 550 8.98 21.78 -1.87
C LEU A 550 9.48 20.33 -1.76
N SER A 551 10.75 20.12 -1.98
CA SER A 551 11.40 18.80 -1.83
C SER A 551 12.62 18.91 -0.93
N LEU A 552 12.77 17.96 -0.01
CA LEU A 552 13.92 17.80 0.88
C LEU A 552 14.49 16.39 0.75
N VAL A 553 15.64 16.23 0.10
CA VAL A 553 16.28 14.92 -0.06
C VAL A 553 17.14 14.62 1.16
N ASP A 554 16.81 13.52 1.86
CA ASP A 554 17.64 12.89 2.88
C ASP A 554 18.78 12.12 2.22
N GLY A 555 19.96 12.73 2.17
CA GLY A 555 21.20 12.14 1.70
C GLY A 555 22.28 12.07 2.77
N ILE A 556 21.94 12.15 4.06
CA ILE A 556 22.94 11.99 5.14
C ILE A 556 23.52 10.57 5.03
N VAL A 557 22.62 9.57 5.01
CA VAL A 557 22.93 8.19 4.59
C VAL A 557 22.03 7.85 3.41
N GLY A 558 22.61 7.62 2.24
CA GLY A 558 21.92 7.15 1.04
C GLY A 558 21.93 5.63 0.90
N MET A 559 21.38 5.13 -0.21
CA MET A 559 21.41 3.71 -0.58
C MET A 559 21.92 3.53 -2.02
N GLN A 560 22.91 2.66 -2.21
CA GLN A 560 23.49 2.35 -3.52
C GLN A 560 23.29 0.89 -3.94
N GLY A 561 23.49 0.58 -5.22
CA GLY A 561 23.35 -0.78 -5.76
C GLY A 561 21.89 -1.25 -5.83
N ASP A 562 21.62 -2.39 -5.18
CA ASP A 562 20.39 -3.22 -5.07
C ASP A 562 19.03 -2.54 -4.87
N GLY A 563 18.59 -1.71 -5.80
CA GLY A 563 17.17 -1.64 -6.08
C GLY A 563 16.51 -0.53 -5.34
N PRO A 564 15.31 -0.65 -4.76
CA PRO A 564 14.88 0.27 -3.71
C PRO A 564 14.88 -0.36 -2.30
N LEU A 565 15.21 -1.65 -2.19
CA LEU A 565 15.03 -2.48 -0.98
C LEU A 565 16.28 -3.27 -0.54
N TYR A 566 17.20 -3.57 -1.46
CA TYR A 566 18.32 -4.51 -1.27
C TYR A 566 19.69 -3.87 -1.53
N GLY A 567 19.75 -2.54 -1.49
CA GLY A 567 20.98 -1.79 -1.65
C GLY A 567 21.72 -1.63 -0.32
N GLU A 568 22.95 -1.16 -0.42
CA GLU A 568 23.85 -0.96 0.72
C GLU A 568 23.89 0.52 1.14
N PRO A 569 24.11 0.79 2.44
CA PRO A 569 24.24 2.16 2.92
C PRO A 569 25.50 2.84 2.37
N ILE A 570 25.39 4.15 2.10
CA ILE A 570 26.52 5.01 1.77
C ILE A 570 26.36 6.37 2.45
N ASN A 571 27.40 6.82 3.15
CA ASN A 571 27.42 8.12 3.83
C ASN A 571 27.63 9.21 2.79
N ALA A 572 26.54 9.86 2.38
CA ALA A 572 26.55 10.96 1.41
C ALA A 572 26.57 12.34 2.10
N ASN A 573 26.32 12.40 3.40
CA ASN A 573 26.53 13.54 4.28
C ASN A 573 25.90 14.85 3.77
N VAL A 574 24.73 14.77 3.14
CA VAL A 574 24.11 15.91 2.46
C VAL A 574 22.60 15.98 2.67
N LEU A 575 22.10 17.20 2.89
CA LEU A 575 20.69 17.53 2.69
C LEU A 575 20.56 18.50 1.52
N LEU A 576 19.56 18.28 0.67
CA LEU A 576 19.25 19.15 -0.46
C LEU A 576 17.78 19.58 -0.41
N MET A 577 17.50 20.84 -0.70
CA MET A 577 16.15 21.40 -0.72
C MET A 577 15.94 22.24 -1.99
N SER A 578 14.76 22.10 -2.60
CA SER A 578 14.38 22.84 -3.82
C SER A 578 12.87 22.89 -3.95
N ASP A 579 12.35 23.95 -4.56
CA ASP A 579 10.95 24.03 -5.03
C ASP A 579 10.80 23.63 -6.53
N ASP A 580 11.91 23.27 -7.16
CA ASP A 580 11.96 22.65 -8.47
C ASP A 580 12.32 21.16 -8.34
N PRO A 581 11.37 20.24 -8.62
CA PRO A 581 11.56 18.81 -8.45
C PRO A 581 12.49 18.17 -9.51
N VAL A 582 12.67 18.78 -10.68
CA VAL A 582 13.64 18.29 -11.68
C VAL A 582 15.04 18.75 -11.29
N ALA A 583 15.21 19.99 -10.83
CA ALA A 583 16.52 20.53 -10.45
C ALA A 583 17.15 19.75 -9.29
N ILE A 584 16.35 19.40 -8.27
CA ILE A 584 16.84 18.58 -7.15
C ILE A 584 17.18 17.17 -7.57
N ASP A 585 16.34 16.52 -8.37
CA ASP A 585 16.60 15.15 -8.85
C ASP A 585 17.82 15.12 -9.77
N ALA A 586 17.98 16.12 -10.64
CA ALA A 586 19.13 16.25 -11.52
C ALA A 586 20.44 16.51 -10.75
N THR A 587 20.38 17.31 -9.69
CA THR A 587 21.54 17.60 -8.83
C THR A 587 21.93 16.37 -8.01
N CYS A 588 20.97 15.70 -7.39
CA CYS A 588 21.18 14.43 -6.68
C CYS A 588 21.77 13.35 -7.61
N SER A 589 21.27 13.25 -8.84
CA SER A 589 21.80 12.30 -9.83
C SER A 589 23.28 12.57 -10.14
N ARG A 590 23.67 13.84 -10.31
CA ARG A 590 25.07 14.23 -10.50
C ARG A 590 25.94 13.89 -9.30
N LEU A 591 25.45 14.15 -8.09
CA LEU A 591 26.13 13.79 -6.85
C LEU A 591 26.34 12.28 -6.72
N MET A 592 25.36 11.48 -7.14
CA MET A 592 25.47 10.02 -7.18
C MET A 592 26.41 9.52 -8.29
N GLY A 593 26.89 10.39 -9.19
CA GLY A 593 27.75 10.04 -10.32
C GLY A 593 27.01 9.58 -11.57
N PHE A 594 25.72 9.91 -11.71
CA PHE A 594 24.89 9.60 -12.87
C PHE A 594 24.63 10.84 -13.72
N ASP A 595 24.53 10.66 -15.05
CA ASP A 595 24.05 11.71 -15.95
C ASP A 595 22.51 11.83 -15.83
N PRO A 596 21.98 12.98 -15.36
CA PRO A 596 20.53 13.17 -15.25
C PRO A 596 19.80 13.13 -16.59
N ALA A 597 20.47 13.40 -17.73
CA ALA A 597 19.86 13.26 -19.04
C ALA A 597 19.68 11.78 -19.45
N GLY A 598 20.49 10.88 -18.90
CA GLY A 598 20.37 9.43 -19.06
C GLY A 598 19.22 8.81 -18.26
N ILE A 599 18.71 9.51 -17.23
CA ILE A 599 17.61 9.02 -16.40
C ILE A 599 16.27 9.44 -17.01
N GLU A 600 15.56 8.47 -17.58
CA GLU A 600 14.45 8.71 -18.50
C GLU A 600 13.34 9.61 -17.92
N HIS A 601 12.90 9.34 -16.69
CA HIS A 601 11.82 10.09 -16.07
C HIS A 601 12.22 11.53 -15.72
N ILE A 602 13.46 11.79 -15.29
CA ILE A 602 13.97 13.15 -15.04
C ILE A 602 14.01 13.93 -16.35
N ARG A 603 14.57 13.33 -17.41
CA ARG A 603 14.62 13.92 -18.75
C ARG A 603 13.22 14.25 -19.28
N LEU A 604 12.26 13.33 -19.14
CA LEU A 604 10.89 13.56 -19.62
C LEU A 604 10.17 14.64 -18.81
N CYS A 605 10.31 14.65 -17.48
CA CYS A 605 9.76 15.72 -16.63
C CYS A 605 10.30 17.10 -17.03
N SER A 606 11.61 17.22 -17.32
CA SER A 606 12.18 18.47 -17.82
C SER A 606 11.59 18.87 -19.18
N LYS A 607 11.45 17.93 -20.12
CA LYS A 607 10.87 18.18 -21.45
C LYS A 607 9.42 18.67 -21.42
N VAL A 608 8.64 18.29 -20.41
CA VAL A 608 7.26 18.79 -20.23
C VAL A 608 7.19 20.04 -19.35
N GLY A 609 8.32 20.66 -19.04
CA GLY A 609 8.38 21.95 -18.35
C GLY A 609 8.14 21.86 -16.84
N LEU A 610 8.42 20.72 -16.19
CA LEU A 610 8.27 20.59 -14.73
C LEU A 610 9.43 21.18 -13.94
N GLY A 611 10.57 21.45 -14.59
CA GLY A 611 11.78 21.87 -13.89
C GLY A 611 13.03 21.91 -14.79
N ASN A 612 14.10 22.51 -14.27
CA ASN A 612 15.39 22.64 -14.96
C ASN A 612 16.30 21.42 -14.75
N LEU A 613 16.80 20.83 -15.84
CA LEU A 613 17.74 19.71 -15.81
C LEU A 613 19.21 20.17 -15.89
N ALA A 614 19.48 21.21 -16.67
CA ALA A 614 20.84 21.67 -17.00
C ALA A 614 21.50 22.39 -15.82
N LEU A 615 22.80 22.13 -15.60
CA LEU A 615 23.53 22.64 -14.44
C LEU A 615 23.63 24.17 -14.43
N ASP A 616 23.81 24.78 -15.59
CA ASP A 616 23.87 26.24 -15.80
C ASP A 616 22.52 26.95 -15.54
N LYS A 617 21.44 26.19 -15.36
CA LYS A 617 20.12 26.69 -14.97
C LYS A 617 19.79 26.43 -13.50
N ILE A 618 20.71 25.84 -12.74
CA ILE A 618 20.52 25.50 -11.34
C ILE A 618 21.55 26.25 -10.51
N LYS A 619 21.08 27.24 -9.75
CA LYS A 619 21.92 27.99 -8.81
C LYS A 619 21.93 27.27 -7.46
N LEU A 620 23.08 26.73 -7.11
CA LEU A 620 23.34 26.17 -5.79
C LEU A 620 23.50 27.30 -4.76
N VAL A 621 22.77 27.19 -3.66
CA VAL A 621 22.78 28.09 -2.50
C VAL A 621 23.13 27.25 -1.27
N GLY A 622 24.01 27.72 -0.40
CA GLY A 622 24.38 26.95 0.79
C GLY A 622 25.84 27.11 1.16
N THR A 623 26.39 26.09 1.81
CA THR A 623 27.80 26.03 2.21
C THR A 623 28.75 26.18 1.01
N ASP A 624 30.02 26.49 1.30
CA ASP A 624 31.10 26.51 0.31
C ASP A 624 31.04 25.29 -0.62
N LEU A 625 30.93 25.52 -1.93
CA LEU A 625 30.86 24.47 -2.97
C LEU A 625 32.06 23.52 -2.91
N ALA A 626 33.22 23.99 -2.39
CA ALA A 626 34.38 23.14 -2.16
C ALA A 626 34.12 22.02 -1.14
N LYS A 627 33.07 22.13 -0.32
CA LYS A 627 32.66 21.13 0.68
C LYS A 627 31.57 20.20 0.20
N LEU A 628 31.11 20.32 -1.05
CA LEU A 628 30.11 19.42 -1.61
C LEU A 628 30.73 18.02 -1.71
N PRO A 629 30.14 16.99 -1.07
CA PRO A 629 30.73 15.66 -1.07
C PRO A 629 30.91 15.12 -2.49
N GLN A 630 32.08 14.51 -2.73
CA GLN A 630 32.40 13.83 -3.98
C GLN A 630 32.33 12.33 -3.73
N PHE A 631 31.28 11.69 -4.23
CA PHE A 631 31.10 10.24 -4.15
C PHE A 631 30.52 9.73 -5.46
N ARG A 632 30.58 8.42 -5.67
CA ARG A 632 29.97 7.75 -6.81
C ARG A 632 29.24 6.52 -6.31
N PHE A 633 27.94 6.48 -6.53
CA PHE A 633 27.13 5.33 -6.14
C PHE A 633 27.40 4.18 -7.09
N GLU A 634 27.38 2.96 -6.56
CA GLU A 634 27.24 1.77 -7.38
C GLU A 634 25.89 1.79 -8.11
N SER A 635 25.91 1.55 -9.42
CA SER A 635 24.69 1.45 -10.23
C SER A 635 23.83 0.27 -9.78
N PRO A 636 22.49 0.38 -9.87
CA PRO A 636 21.64 -0.80 -9.75
C PRO A 636 21.92 -1.81 -10.89
N PRO A 637 21.68 -3.12 -10.67
CA PRO A 637 21.82 -4.13 -11.71
C PRO A 637 21.05 -3.76 -12.98
N GLY A 638 21.72 -3.86 -14.13
CA GLY A 638 21.14 -3.55 -15.44
C GLY A 638 21.33 -2.11 -15.92
N PHE A 639 22.11 -1.27 -15.22
CA PHE A 639 22.38 0.12 -15.59
C PHE A 639 23.86 0.49 -15.64
#